data_AF-A0A855QBT3-F1
#
_entry.id   AF-A0A855QBT3-F1
#
_cell.length_a   1.000
_cell.length_b   1.000
_cell.length_c   1.000
_cell.angle_alpha   90.00
_cell.angle_beta   90.00
_cell.angle_gamma   90.00
#
_symmetry.space_group_name_H-M   'P 1'
#
loop_
_entity.id
_entity.type
_entity.pdbx_description
1 polymer ?
#
loop_
_entity_poly.entity_id
_entity_poly.type
_entity_poly.pdbx_seq_one_letter_code
_entity_poly.pdbx_strand_id
1 'polypeptide(L)'
;MSTAIGSSARSNPMATPLSIPSGTSRIPAFDAPERGFGEYFNASSHSAVIRLVMHTFGARPADFFDDIQGRGDGYAVTMKDGYRLYLSTQELQQAATASRFTGDDKGAVVSAHFALAAFIKRKQLGSGSAGDRPAFESVLATSLQGETAYNLLKGMGMSGHLQRVSTAHVIAEGGVGVADSYDFGSQLIQAGKAHQFGREGPPGRSHYVYVLVNDSAPKHRVIQDRVPPLAAPANVLPSTGPSTTRSRPQASEVLQGFNTPLRHFGEVFDLSSHVALIKMMMLRFGRSPADMLEKIESLADGYNVTLKDGFEVKLSRQELALTAKATRFTGADAPMICAANFMLAAFAKRKQVEGNMLFDAALSKTLRAEHLYNVLKGMGLMGYLRFVQPDQLRQPGSVGVISPFDTAGALVVEGIKHRNGETEPVGKDYGYQLAADMPVDPASGRPARFPAASVGVPPVNIWSGFYQGAQGNCVTVSAIKAAMMKYGQNPTGIYKRVTETPKGFTITMRDNCTVYLTHAELEIARAAANFRGADKGLVADAVFLYAASAKRAQLENHEFRAAAGYDVALQTLNDGESPGESLRRLGLYAFTRSSSVQELASGVPGTLADAWHSVVVVEGALDEYGARRDLKSSRWMQQGVDALKLV
;
A
#
# COMPACT_ATOMS: atom_id res chain seq x y z
N MET A 1 -35.44 -5.74 -76.35
CA MET A 1 -35.63 -4.54 -77.20
C MET A 1 -34.56 -3.52 -76.81
N SER A 2 -33.98 -2.82 -77.78
CA SER A 2 -32.96 -1.74 -77.69
C SER A 2 -31.73 -2.01 -76.78
N THR A 3 -30.49 -2.24 -77.25
CA THR A 3 -29.60 -1.42 -78.12
C THR A 3 -29.31 -0.02 -77.58
N ALA A 4 -28.09 0.54 -77.58
CA ALA A 4 -26.70 0.09 -77.80
C ALA A 4 -25.77 1.27 -77.32
N ILE A 5 -24.48 1.50 -77.64
CA ILE A 5 -23.48 0.97 -78.61
C ILE A 5 -22.07 1.22 -77.99
N GLY A 6 -21.04 0.43 -78.33
CA GLY A 6 -19.72 1.01 -78.66
C GLY A 6 -18.46 0.37 -78.07
N SER A 7 -17.34 0.50 -78.77
CA SER A 7 -16.01 -0.03 -78.40
C SER A 7 -14.87 0.95 -78.68
N SER A 8 -13.83 0.89 -77.83
CA SER A 8 -12.40 1.15 -78.12
C SER A 8 -11.93 2.47 -78.74
N ALA A 9 -11.04 3.17 -78.02
CA ALA A 9 -9.77 3.71 -78.53
C ALA A 9 -8.76 3.94 -77.39
N ARG A 10 -7.45 4.07 -77.70
CA ARG A 10 -6.37 4.38 -76.73
C ARG A 10 -5.94 5.84 -76.83
N SER A 11 -5.62 6.45 -75.69
CA SER A 11 -4.53 7.46 -75.62
C SER A 11 -3.97 7.60 -74.20
N ASN A 12 -2.64 7.63 -74.12
CA ASN A 12 -1.84 8.28 -73.06
C ASN A 12 -1.30 9.57 -73.72
N PRO A 13 -0.93 10.67 -73.01
CA PRO A 13 -0.06 10.58 -71.83
C PRO A 13 -0.27 11.66 -70.71
N MET A 14 0.54 11.50 -69.65
CA MET A 14 1.10 12.53 -68.75
C MET A 14 0.20 13.47 -67.90
N ALA A 15 0.59 13.52 -66.62
CA ALA A 15 0.56 14.68 -65.72
C ALA A 15 -0.80 15.32 -65.33
N THR A 16 -1.27 14.95 -64.14
CA THR A 16 -1.96 15.87 -63.21
C THR A 16 -1.53 15.47 -61.78
N PRO A 17 -1.43 16.42 -60.82
CA PRO A 17 -0.63 16.21 -59.62
C PRO A 17 -1.31 15.29 -58.60
N LEU A 18 -0.53 14.39 -58.00
CA LEU A 18 -0.91 13.70 -56.77
C LEU A 18 -0.91 14.71 -55.62
N SER A 19 -2.10 15.14 -55.21
CA SER A 19 -2.31 15.97 -54.02
C SER A 19 -1.72 15.26 -52.79
N ILE A 20 -0.66 15.84 -52.22
CA ILE A 20 -0.03 15.34 -51.00
C ILE A 20 -1.02 15.52 -49.83
N PRO A 21 -1.47 14.44 -49.16
CA PRO A 21 -2.24 14.59 -47.93
C PRO A 21 -1.33 15.21 -46.86
N SER A 22 -1.81 16.25 -46.19
CA SER A 22 -1.08 16.89 -45.09
C SER A 22 -0.80 15.87 -43.98
N GLY A 23 0.44 15.84 -43.50
CA GLY A 23 0.95 14.76 -42.66
C GLY A 23 0.30 14.71 -41.28
N THR A 24 -0.53 13.70 -41.03
CA THR A 24 -0.85 13.26 -39.67
C THR A 24 0.38 12.57 -39.07
N SER A 25 0.90 13.12 -37.96
CA SER A 25 2.04 12.54 -37.27
C SER A 25 1.66 11.16 -36.71
N ARG A 26 2.28 10.11 -37.24
CA ARG A 26 2.06 8.73 -36.76
C ARG A 26 2.82 8.53 -35.45
N ILE A 27 2.18 7.89 -34.47
CA ILE A 27 2.89 7.39 -33.28
C ILE A 27 4.02 6.46 -33.74
N PRO A 28 5.24 6.55 -33.17
CA PRO A 28 6.31 5.58 -33.43
C PRO A 28 5.84 4.16 -33.08
N ALA A 29 5.88 3.26 -34.06
CA ALA A 29 5.21 1.96 -34.02
C ALA A 29 5.97 0.90 -33.19
N PHE A 30 6.11 1.13 -31.89
CA PHE A 30 6.65 0.18 -30.91
C PHE A 30 5.92 0.24 -29.56
N ASP A 31 6.07 -0.78 -28.72
CA ASP A 31 5.68 -0.79 -27.32
C ASP A 31 6.57 -1.73 -26.48
N ALA A 32 6.39 -1.71 -25.16
CA ALA A 32 6.85 -2.76 -24.25
C ALA A 32 5.79 -3.86 -24.13
N PRO A 33 6.17 -5.12 -23.86
CA PRO A 33 5.22 -6.19 -23.58
C PRO A 33 4.58 -6.03 -22.19
N GLU A 34 3.39 -6.61 -22.02
CA GLU A 34 2.79 -6.85 -20.71
C GLU A 34 3.65 -7.83 -19.90
N ARG A 35 3.66 -7.68 -18.56
CA ARG A 35 4.51 -8.49 -17.68
C ARG A 35 4.04 -9.93 -17.55
N GLY A 36 4.98 -10.87 -17.49
CA GLY A 36 4.68 -12.26 -17.13
C GLY A 36 4.20 -12.39 -15.68
N PHE A 37 3.45 -13.46 -15.39
CA PHE A 37 3.08 -13.78 -14.02
C PHE A 37 4.34 -14.05 -13.18
N GLY A 38 4.49 -13.35 -12.05
CA GLY A 38 5.67 -13.40 -11.20
C GLY A 38 6.85 -12.54 -11.66
N GLU A 39 6.77 -11.84 -12.80
CA GLU A 39 7.84 -10.93 -13.23
C GLU A 39 7.75 -9.56 -12.54
N TYR A 40 8.87 -9.11 -11.96
CA TYR A 40 9.07 -7.72 -11.56
C TYR A 40 9.54 -6.90 -12.77
N PHE A 41 8.66 -6.77 -13.77
CA PHE A 41 8.89 -6.01 -15.00
C PHE A 41 7.70 -5.07 -15.29
N ASN A 42 7.97 -3.80 -15.59
CA ASN A 42 7.03 -2.87 -16.21
C ASN A 42 7.81 -1.76 -16.95
N ALA A 43 7.85 -1.84 -18.28
CA ALA A 43 8.49 -0.85 -19.14
C ALA A 43 7.48 0.01 -19.93
N SER A 44 6.18 -0.03 -19.58
CA SER A 44 5.14 0.76 -20.26
C SER A 44 5.33 2.26 -20.10
N SER A 45 5.81 2.72 -18.95
CA SER A 45 6.16 4.12 -18.72
C SER A 45 7.25 4.59 -19.69
N HIS A 46 8.29 3.76 -19.88
CA HIS A 46 9.38 4.04 -20.80
C HIS A 46 8.89 4.07 -22.25
N SER A 47 8.09 3.09 -22.69
CA SER A 47 7.55 3.09 -24.05
C SER A 47 6.61 4.27 -24.30
N ALA A 48 5.74 4.62 -23.33
CA ALA A 48 4.83 5.76 -23.43
C ALA A 48 5.59 7.10 -23.51
N VAL A 49 6.54 7.35 -22.60
CA VAL A 49 7.32 8.60 -22.60
C VAL A 49 8.24 8.71 -23.80
N ILE A 50 8.92 7.64 -24.21
CA ILE A 50 9.80 7.70 -25.39
C ILE A 50 8.96 7.96 -26.66
N ARG A 51 7.77 7.36 -26.79
CA ARG A 51 6.83 7.69 -27.88
C ARG A 51 6.35 9.15 -27.84
N LEU A 52 6.05 9.72 -26.67
CA LEU A 52 5.69 11.15 -26.56
C LEU A 52 6.85 12.05 -26.98
N VAL A 53 8.07 11.78 -26.50
CA VAL A 53 9.29 12.52 -26.88
C VAL A 53 9.51 12.46 -28.41
N MET A 54 9.42 11.27 -28.99
CA MET A 54 9.58 11.09 -30.44
C MET A 54 8.45 11.74 -31.26
N HIS A 55 7.22 11.75 -30.75
CA HIS A 55 6.08 12.40 -31.41
C HIS A 55 6.21 13.93 -31.41
N THR A 56 6.71 14.54 -30.32
CA THR A 56 6.86 16.00 -30.20
C THR A 56 8.09 16.54 -30.93
N PHE A 57 9.21 15.79 -30.98
CA PHE A 57 10.49 16.29 -31.50
C PHE A 57 10.97 15.61 -32.80
N GLY A 58 10.65 14.34 -33.01
CA GLY A 58 11.12 13.53 -34.14
C GLY A 58 11.63 12.15 -33.71
N ALA A 59 11.64 11.18 -34.62
CA ALA A 59 11.86 9.77 -34.27
C ALA A 59 13.32 9.39 -33.98
N ARG A 60 14.31 10.21 -34.38
CA ARG A 60 15.75 9.89 -34.29
C ARG A 60 16.35 10.52 -33.02
N PRO A 61 17.41 9.95 -32.42
CA PRO A 61 18.04 10.54 -31.23
C PRO A 61 18.51 11.99 -31.43
N ALA A 62 18.99 12.33 -32.63
CA ALA A 62 19.40 13.70 -32.98
C ALA A 62 18.24 14.72 -33.08
N ASP A 63 16.99 14.26 -33.05
CA ASP A 63 15.81 15.13 -33.03
C ASP A 63 15.44 15.51 -31.58
N PHE A 64 15.59 14.56 -30.63
CA PHE A 64 15.20 14.74 -29.22
C PHE A 64 16.35 14.92 -28.22
N PHE A 65 17.62 14.83 -28.65
CA PHE A 65 18.77 15.37 -27.91
C PHE A 65 19.27 16.67 -28.57
N ASP A 66 20.22 17.36 -27.95
CA ASP A 66 20.75 18.65 -28.45
C ASP A 66 22.08 18.50 -29.20
N ASP A 67 22.87 17.48 -28.86
CA ASP A 67 24.09 17.10 -29.59
C ASP A 67 24.39 15.61 -29.37
N ILE A 68 24.88 14.92 -30.40
CA ILE A 68 25.32 13.52 -30.34
C ILE A 68 26.59 13.36 -31.19
N GLN A 69 27.69 13.00 -30.55
CA GLN A 69 28.99 12.81 -31.21
C GLN A 69 29.47 11.38 -30.98
N GLY A 70 29.67 10.62 -32.05
CA GLY A 70 30.37 9.32 -31.98
C GLY A 70 31.82 9.52 -31.53
N ARG A 71 32.25 8.78 -30.51
CA ARG A 71 33.58 8.85 -29.92
C ARG A 71 33.99 7.48 -29.36
N GLY A 72 35.03 6.87 -29.92
CA GLY A 72 35.50 5.55 -29.48
C GLY A 72 34.44 4.47 -29.70
N ASP A 73 34.19 3.66 -28.67
CA ASP A 73 33.20 2.58 -28.63
C ASP A 73 31.76 3.06 -28.32
N GLY A 74 31.43 4.34 -28.56
CA GLY A 74 30.19 4.92 -28.06
C GLY A 74 29.92 6.36 -28.50
N TYR A 75 29.06 7.05 -27.73
CA TYR A 75 28.51 8.36 -28.06
C TYR A 75 28.57 9.32 -26.88
N ALA A 76 29.12 10.51 -27.09
CA ALA A 76 28.88 11.65 -26.20
C ALA A 76 27.53 12.29 -26.56
N VAL A 77 26.70 12.56 -25.56
CA VAL A 77 25.32 13.08 -25.72
C VAL A 77 25.14 14.31 -24.86
N THR A 78 24.55 15.38 -25.43
CA THR A 78 24.00 16.53 -24.69
C THR A 78 22.47 16.48 -24.73
N MET A 79 21.84 16.52 -23.56
CA MET A 79 20.39 16.46 -23.39
C MET A 79 19.76 17.87 -23.43
N LYS A 80 18.43 17.98 -23.61
CA LYS A 80 17.72 19.26 -23.78
C LYS A 80 17.78 20.24 -22.59
N ASP A 81 18.24 19.78 -21.43
CA ASP A 81 18.56 20.60 -20.26
C ASP A 81 20.07 20.85 -20.07
N GLY A 82 20.87 20.63 -21.13
CA GLY A 82 22.32 20.80 -21.14
C GLY A 82 23.10 19.70 -20.43
N TYR A 83 22.44 18.68 -19.86
CA TYR A 83 23.14 17.58 -19.19
C TYR A 83 23.99 16.78 -20.20
N ARG A 84 25.24 16.49 -19.85
CA ARG A 84 26.19 15.77 -20.72
C ARG A 84 26.53 14.41 -20.15
N LEU A 85 26.50 13.39 -21.00
CA LEU A 85 26.85 12.01 -20.65
C LEU A 85 27.55 11.30 -21.81
N TYR A 86 28.09 10.11 -21.53
CA TYR A 86 28.68 9.21 -22.51
C TYR A 86 28.00 7.84 -22.43
N LEU A 87 27.64 7.27 -23.57
CA LEU A 87 27.06 5.93 -23.71
C LEU A 87 28.04 5.02 -24.44
N SER A 88 28.45 3.92 -23.82
CA SER A 88 29.18 2.86 -24.52
C SER A 88 28.23 1.98 -25.35
N THR A 89 28.78 1.27 -26.33
CA THR A 89 28.04 0.26 -27.11
C THR A 89 27.53 -0.88 -26.23
N GLN A 90 28.24 -1.22 -25.15
CA GLN A 90 27.78 -2.21 -24.15
C GLN A 90 26.50 -1.75 -23.45
N GLU A 91 26.41 -0.47 -23.04
CA GLU A 91 25.24 0.08 -22.35
C GLU A 91 24.03 0.20 -23.27
N LEU A 92 24.25 0.53 -24.55
CA LEU A 92 23.23 0.47 -25.60
C LEU A 92 22.72 -0.96 -25.82
N GLN A 93 23.61 -1.96 -25.85
CA GLN A 93 23.23 -3.37 -25.98
C GLN A 93 22.47 -3.89 -24.75
N GLN A 94 22.90 -3.52 -23.54
CA GLN A 94 22.19 -3.85 -22.30
C GLN A 94 20.77 -3.25 -22.30
N ALA A 95 20.63 -1.97 -22.65
CA ALA A 95 19.31 -1.32 -22.78
C ALA A 95 18.42 -2.00 -23.83
N ALA A 96 18.98 -2.36 -24.99
CA ALA A 96 18.26 -3.09 -26.04
C ALA A 96 17.74 -4.45 -25.53
N THR A 97 18.62 -5.28 -24.97
CA THR A 97 18.28 -6.63 -24.47
C THR A 97 17.28 -6.59 -23.31
N ALA A 98 17.39 -5.65 -22.38
CA ALA A 98 16.54 -5.60 -21.20
C ALA A 98 15.18 -4.92 -21.43
N SER A 99 15.08 -3.95 -22.35
CA SER A 99 13.83 -3.19 -22.60
C SER A 99 12.65 -4.05 -23.06
N ARG A 100 12.95 -5.16 -23.76
CA ARG A 100 12.00 -5.98 -24.50
C ARG A 100 11.13 -5.19 -25.51
N PHE A 101 11.55 -3.99 -25.95
CA PHE A 101 10.73 -3.19 -26.87
C PHE A 101 10.52 -3.90 -28.22
N THR A 102 9.25 -4.00 -28.63
CA THR A 102 8.84 -4.64 -29.88
C THR A 102 8.06 -3.66 -30.75
N GLY A 103 8.34 -3.65 -32.05
CA GLY A 103 7.69 -2.77 -33.01
C GLY A 103 8.03 -3.10 -34.45
N ASP A 104 7.21 -2.61 -35.38
CA ASP A 104 7.42 -2.78 -36.83
C ASP A 104 8.48 -1.81 -37.34
N ASP A 105 8.46 -0.57 -36.82
CA ASP A 105 9.48 0.44 -37.10
C ASP A 105 10.77 0.12 -36.30
N LYS A 106 11.70 -0.56 -36.97
CA LYS A 106 13.02 -0.90 -36.40
C LYS A 106 13.88 0.35 -36.13
N GLY A 107 13.65 1.45 -36.85
CA GLY A 107 14.32 2.72 -36.61
C GLY A 107 13.88 3.36 -35.29
N ALA A 108 12.56 3.39 -35.04
CA ALA A 108 12.00 3.82 -33.77
C ALA A 108 12.47 2.93 -32.60
N VAL A 109 12.46 1.60 -32.76
CA VAL A 109 12.94 0.66 -31.72
C VAL A 109 14.41 0.90 -31.35
N VAL A 110 15.31 1.04 -32.33
CA VAL A 110 16.73 1.37 -32.08
C VAL A 110 16.88 2.73 -31.39
N SER A 111 16.12 3.72 -31.85
CA SER A 111 16.11 5.07 -31.25
C SER A 111 15.57 5.05 -29.80
N ALA A 112 14.64 4.14 -29.49
CA ALA A 112 14.10 3.94 -28.15
C ALA A 112 15.09 3.24 -27.21
N HIS A 113 15.89 2.30 -27.71
CA HIS A 113 17.02 1.73 -26.95
C HIS A 113 18.05 2.81 -26.59
N PHE A 114 18.37 3.72 -27.53
CA PHE A 114 19.26 4.86 -27.27
C PHE A 114 18.68 5.82 -26.23
N ALA A 115 17.38 6.15 -26.34
CA ALA A 115 16.67 6.98 -25.36
C ALA A 115 16.70 6.36 -23.94
N LEU A 116 16.39 5.06 -23.83
CA LEU A 116 16.46 4.33 -22.57
C LEU A 116 17.89 4.33 -22.00
N ALA A 117 18.91 4.08 -22.84
CA ALA A 117 20.30 4.07 -22.39
C ALA A 117 20.74 5.44 -21.87
N ALA A 118 20.38 6.54 -22.55
CA ALA A 118 20.65 7.90 -22.09
C ALA A 118 20.00 8.19 -20.72
N PHE A 119 18.72 7.84 -20.56
CA PHE A 119 17.99 7.96 -19.30
C PHE A 119 18.65 7.16 -18.16
N ILE A 120 18.97 5.88 -18.40
CA ILE A 120 19.63 5.03 -17.38
C ILE A 120 21.03 5.54 -17.05
N LYS A 121 21.80 6.01 -18.04
CA LYS A 121 23.14 6.54 -17.79
C LYS A 121 23.11 7.79 -16.94
N ARG A 122 22.17 8.71 -17.21
CA ARG A 122 21.92 9.87 -16.35
C ARG A 122 21.53 9.44 -14.93
N LYS A 123 20.65 8.44 -14.81
CA LYS A 123 20.20 7.90 -13.51
C LYS A 123 21.35 7.26 -12.73
N GLN A 124 22.26 6.55 -13.41
CA GLN A 124 23.50 6.02 -12.85
C GLN A 124 24.44 7.13 -12.35
N LEU A 125 24.71 8.14 -13.18
CA LEU A 125 25.64 9.23 -12.86
C LEU A 125 25.13 10.15 -11.74
N GLY A 126 23.81 10.28 -11.58
CA GLY A 126 23.15 10.96 -10.45
C GLY A 126 23.03 10.12 -9.17
N SER A 127 23.28 8.81 -9.23
CA SER A 127 23.13 7.91 -8.08
C SER A 127 24.37 7.90 -7.18
N GLY A 128 24.50 8.94 -6.34
CA GLY A 128 25.46 8.98 -5.23
C GLY A 128 26.89 9.46 -5.57
N SER A 129 27.80 9.26 -4.60
CA SER A 129 29.21 9.61 -4.74
C SER A 129 29.90 8.72 -5.76
N ALA A 130 31.01 9.17 -6.34
CA ALA A 130 31.71 8.43 -7.40
C ALA A 130 32.21 7.03 -6.97
N GLY A 131 32.43 6.79 -5.67
CA GLY A 131 32.82 5.48 -5.14
C GLY A 131 31.65 4.51 -4.89
N ASP A 132 30.43 5.03 -4.75
CA ASP A 132 29.24 4.25 -4.36
C ASP A 132 28.28 4.01 -5.54
N ARG A 133 28.66 4.37 -6.77
CA ARG A 133 27.75 4.34 -7.92
C ARG A 133 27.36 2.91 -8.30
N PRO A 134 26.06 2.60 -8.44
CA PRO A 134 25.62 1.29 -8.93
C PRO A 134 26.05 1.06 -10.39
N ALA A 135 26.22 -0.21 -10.77
CA ALA A 135 26.45 -0.60 -12.16
C ALA A 135 25.23 -0.24 -13.04
N PHE A 136 25.48 0.12 -14.31
CA PHE A 136 24.43 0.51 -15.26
C PHE A 136 23.31 -0.52 -15.34
N GLU A 137 23.67 -1.81 -15.42
CA GLU A 137 22.74 -2.94 -15.44
C GLU A 137 21.84 -3.03 -14.19
N SER A 138 22.37 -2.69 -13.00
CA SER A 138 21.58 -2.65 -11.77
C SER A 138 20.57 -1.50 -11.78
N VAL A 139 20.95 -0.34 -12.33
CA VAL A 139 20.04 0.81 -12.51
C VAL A 139 18.98 0.51 -13.58
N LEU A 140 19.36 -0.14 -14.68
CA LEU A 140 18.50 -0.62 -15.75
C LEU A 140 17.44 -1.60 -15.21
N ALA A 141 17.88 -2.69 -14.57
CA ALA A 141 17.01 -3.72 -14.00
C ALA A 141 16.10 -3.17 -12.89
N THR A 142 16.57 -2.22 -12.08
CA THR A 142 15.75 -1.55 -11.07
C THR A 142 14.72 -0.62 -11.72
N SER A 143 15.09 0.10 -12.79
CA SER A 143 14.15 1.01 -13.45
C SER A 143 13.11 0.30 -14.31
N LEU A 144 13.42 -0.89 -14.82
CA LEU A 144 12.48 -1.72 -15.58
C LEU A 144 11.49 -2.49 -14.68
N GLN A 145 11.54 -2.30 -13.35
CA GLN A 145 10.47 -2.72 -12.43
C GLN A 145 9.29 -1.74 -12.41
N GLY A 146 9.46 -0.55 -12.97
CA GLY A 146 8.48 0.54 -12.99
C GLY A 146 9.14 1.91 -12.76
N GLU A 147 8.58 2.95 -13.37
CA GLU A 147 9.05 4.34 -13.26
C GLU A 147 7.87 5.28 -13.59
N THR A 148 7.85 6.52 -13.09
CA THR A 148 6.75 7.45 -13.42
C THR A 148 7.02 8.23 -14.71
N ALA A 149 5.95 8.63 -15.41
CA ALA A 149 6.07 9.46 -16.60
C ALA A 149 6.86 10.75 -16.34
N TYR A 150 6.61 11.41 -15.19
CA TYR A 150 7.32 12.60 -14.76
C TYR A 150 8.84 12.37 -14.61
N ASN A 151 9.24 11.27 -13.96
CA ASN A 151 10.65 10.94 -13.77
C ASN A 151 11.35 10.67 -15.11
N LEU A 152 10.69 9.96 -16.03
CA LEU A 152 11.20 9.70 -17.37
C LEU A 152 11.36 10.98 -18.21
N LEU A 153 10.36 11.86 -18.22
CA LEU A 153 10.41 13.13 -18.95
C LEU A 153 11.52 14.04 -18.39
N LYS A 154 11.62 14.19 -17.07
CA LYS A 154 12.70 14.91 -16.39
C LYS A 154 14.08 14.30 -16.67
N GLY A 155 14.17 12.97 -16.67
CA GLY A 155 15.41 12.23 -16.95
C GLY A 155 15.90 12.39 -18.38
N MET A 156 14.98 12.38 -19.36
CA MET A 156 15.26 12.66 -20.77
C MET A 156 15.68 14.12 -21.03
N GLY A 157 15.70 14.99 -20.00
CA GLY A 157 16.06 16.40 -20.10
C GLY A 157 14.90 17.31 -20.52
N MET A 158 13.67 16.78 -20.58
CA MET A 158 12.50 17.50 -21.09
C MET A 158 11.89 18.49 -20.10
N SER A 159 12.58 18.80 -18.99
CA SER A 159 12.10 19.66 -17.90
C SER A 159 11.65 21.05 -18.37
N GLY A 160 12.34 21.63 -19.38
CA GLY A 160 11.98 22.92 -19.97
C GLY A 160 10.85 22.87 -21.01
N HIS A 161 10.42 21.66 -21.38
CA HIS A 161 9.36 21.39 -22.38
C HIS A 161 8.10 20.79 -21.75
N LEU A 162 8.12 20.52 -20.45
CA LEU A 162 7.10 19.73 -19.75
C LEU A 162 5.96 20.60 -19.25
N GLN A 163 4.73 20.30 -19.70
CA GLN A 163 3.51 20.85 -19.13
C GLN A 163 2.64 19.74 -18.53
N ARG A 164 1.91 20.05 -17.45
CA ARG A 164 0.89 19.16 -16.86
C ARG A 164 -0.48 19.77 -17.11
N VAL A 165 -1.33 19.02 -17.81
CA VAL A 165 -2.61 19.51 -18.35
C VAL A 165 -3.71 18.52 -17.98
N SER A 166 -4.98 18.95 -17.89
CA SER A 166 -6.08 18.04 -17.55
C SER A 166 -6.35 17.05 -18.67
N THR A 167 -6.64 15.80 -18.31
CA THR A 167 -6.88 14.71 -19.28
C THR A 167 -8.08 15.01 -20.16
N ALA A 168 -9.13 15.64 -19.60
CA ALA A 168 -10.32 16.05 -20.34
C ALA A 168 -10.01 17.09 -21.44
N HIS A 169 -9.09 18.03 -21.20
CA HIS A 169 -8.69 19.03 -22.19
C HIS A 169 -7.86 18.40 -23.31
N VAL A 170 -6.89 17.54 -22.99
CA VAL A 170 -6.08 16.84 -24.02
C VAL A 170 -6.94 15.87 -24.85
N ILE A 171 -7.97 15.24 -24.27
CA ILE A 171 -8.98 14.48 -25.02
C ILE A 171 -9.79 15.41 -25.94
N ALA A 172 -10.29 16.54 -25.43
CA ALA A 172 -11.15 17.46 -26.19
C ALA A 172 -10.44 18.13 -27.38
N GLU A 173 -9.16 18.45 -27.24
CA GLU A 173 -8.33 19.02 -28.31
C GLU A 173 -7.67 17.96 -29.22
N GLY A 174 -7.91 16.67 -28.96
CA GLY A 174 -7.32 15.56 -29.73
C GLY A 174 -5.80 15.41 -29.56
N GLY A 175 -5.23 16.04 -28.54
CA GLY A 175 -3.79 16.15 -28.31
C GLY A 175 -3.12 14.84 -27.89
N VAL A 176 -1.82 14.93 -27.62
CA VAL A 176 -0.96 13.79 -27.25
C VAL A 176 -0.23 14.05 -25.93
N GLY A 177 -0.27 13.10 -25.02
CA GLY A 177 0.36 13.19 -23.70
C GLY A 177 0.53 11.81 -23.06
N VAL A 178 1.11 11.75 -21.86
CA VAL A 178 1.27 10.51 -21.08
C VAL A 178 0.59 10.63 -19.73
N ALA A 179 -0.22 9.63 -19.39
CA ALA A 179 -0.86 9.49 -18.08
C ALA A 179 -0.22 8.33 -17.31
N ASP A 180 0.03 8.45 -16.01
CA ASP A 180 0.40 7.27 -15.21
C ASP A 180 -0.81 6.31 -15.10
N SER A 181 -0.56 5.00 -15.10
CA SER A 181 -1.57 3.94 -14.95
C SER A 181 -1.66 3.46 -13.50
N TYR A 182 -2.72 2.69 -13.18
CA TYR A 182 -2.91 2.07 -11.86
C TYR A 182 -1.74 1.15 -11.45
N ASP A 183 -1.18 0.42 -12.42
CA ASP A 183 -0.22 -0.66 -12.20
C ASP A 183 1.26 -0.25 -12.18
N PHE A 184 1.55 0.97 -11.70
CA PHE A 184 2.88 1.62 -11.72
C PHE A 184 3.48 1.87 -13.12
N GLY A 185 2.68 1.73 -14.17
CA GLY A 185 3.06 2.03 -15.55
C GLY A 185 2.68 3.45 -15.97
N SER A 186 2.76 3.70 -17.28
CA SER A 186 2.11 4.86 -17.91
C SER A 186 1.53 4.48 -19.27
N GLN A 187 0.54 5.25 -19.71
CA GLN A 187 -0.20 5.08 -20.97
C GLN A 187 0.06 6.30 -21.85
N LEU A 188 0.30 6.08 -23.14
CA LEU A 188 0.30 7.18 -24.12
C LEU A 188 -1.16 7.50 -24.47
N ILE A 189 -1.58 8.74 -24.25
CA ILE A 189 -2.90 9.24 -24.66
C ILE A 189 -2.73 9.93 -26.03
N GLN A 190 -3.51 9.54 -27.03
CA GLN A 190 -3.66 10.23 -28.31
C GLN A 190 -5.13 10.16 -28.76
N ALA A 191 -5.67 11.24 -29.34
CA ALA A 191 -6.96 11.25 -30.03
C ALA A 191 -8.13 10.60 -29.23
N GLY A 192 -8.15 10.81 -27.91
CA GLY A 192 -9.17 10.27 -27.01
C GLY A 192 -8.98 8.82 -26.56
N LYS A 193 -7.90 8.12 -26.98
CA LYS A 193 -7.56 6.74 -26.59
C LYS A 193 -6.31 6.69 -25.71
N ALA A 194 -6.23 5.65 -24.89
CA ALA A 194 -4.98 5.21 -24.25
C ALA A 194 -4.35 4.06 -25.04
N HIS A 195 -3.03 4.09 -25.17
CA HIS A 195 -2.19 3.06 -25.78
C HIS A 195 -1.20 2.53 -24.72
N GLN A 196 -1.27 1.23 -24.42
CA GLN A 196 -0.40 0.55 -23.45
C GLN A 196 -0.28 -0.93 -23.82
N PHE A 197 0.93 -1.50 -23.75
CA PHE A 197 1.21 -2.92 -24.07
C PHE A 197 0.73 -3.35 -25.47
N GLY A 198 0.76 -2.45 -26.46
CA GLY A 198 0.25 -2.70 -27.81
C GLY A 198 -1.28 -2.78 -27.92
N ARG A 199 -2.03 -2.49 -26.84
CA ARG A 199 -3.50 -2.44 -26.82
C ARG A 199 -3.99 -0.99 -26.83
N GLU A 200 -5.15 -0.78 -27.44
CA GLU A 200 -5.92 0.45 -27.31
C GLU A 200 -7.04 0.30 -26.28
N GLY A 201 -7.36 1.36 -25.55
CA GLY A 201 -8.47 1.40 -24.60
C GLY A 201 -8.95 2.82 -24.29
N PRO A 202 -10.00 2.97 -23.46
CA PRO A 202 -10.37 4.27 -22.92
C PRO A 202 -9.26 4.79 -21.96
N PRO A 203 -8.99 6.10 -21.94
CA PRO A 203 -8.08 6.70 -20.96
C PRO A 203 -8.44 6.35 -19.52
N GLY A 204 -7.43 5.99 -18.71
CA GLY A 204 -7.60 5.78 -17.28
C GLY A 204 -8.10 7.03 -16.53
N ARG A 205 -8.57 6.87 -15.29
CA ARG A 205 -9.14 7.99 -14.49
C ARG A 205 -8.10 9.01 -14.00
N SER A 206 -6.86 8.96 -14.47
CA SER A 206 -5.84 9.96 -14.17
C SER A 206 -6.35 11.34 -14.58
N HIS A 207 -6.51 12.25 -13.62
CA HIS A 207 -7.14 13.55 -13.82
C HIS A 207 -6.28 14.54 -14.63
N TYR A 208 -4.98 14.24 -14.76
CA TYR A 208 -4.01 14.99 -15.55
C TYR A 208 -3.16 14.06 -16.42
N VAL A 209 -2.56 14.65 -17.45
CA VAL A 209 -1.51 14.07 -18.29
C VAL A 209 -0.31 15.01 -18.36
N TYR A 210 0.84 14.46 -18.72
CA TYR A 210 2.02 15.21 -19.10
C TYR A 210 2.08 15.36 -20.62
N VAL A 211 2.20 16.60 -21.11
CA VAL A 211 2.43 16.91 -22.53
C VAL A 211 3.80 17.57 -22.70
N LEU A 212 4.34 17.52 -23.91
CA LEU A 212 5.59 18.20 -24.28
C LEU A 212 5.33 19.27 -25.32
N VAL A 213 5.77 20.50 -25.03
CA VAL A 213 5.70 21.64 -25.96
C VAL A 213 7.04 21.89 -26.65
N ASN A 214 6.99 22.09 -27.97
CA ASN A 214 8.16 22.37 -28.80
C ASN A 214 8.29 23.89 -29.03
N ASP A 215 8.61 24.60 -27.94
CA ASP A 215 8.41 26.04 -27.85
C ASP A 215 9.53 26.87 -28.49
N SER A 216 9.16 27.62 -29.54
CA SER A 216 9.77 28.92 -29.86
C SER A 216 9.22 30.01 -28.92
N ALA A 217 9.26 29.74 -27.61
CA ALA A 217 8.70 30.58 -26.54
C ALA A 217 9.71 30.68 -25.37
N PRO A 218 9.46 31.52 -24.34
CA PRO A 218 10.57 32.15 -23.61
C PRO A 218 11.32 31.20 -22.68
N LYS A 219 12.66 31.31 -22.71
CA LYS A 219 13.55 30.71 -21.72
C LYS A 219 13.19 31.19 -20.32
N HIS A 220 12.43 30.38 -19.59
CA HIS A 220 12.32 30.53 -18.14
C HIS A 220 13.73 30.54 -17.55
N ARG A 221 14.06 31.55 -16.75
CA ARG A 221 15.32 31.56 -16.00
C ARG A 221 15.35 30.28 -15.17
N VAL A 222 16.41 29.49 -15.35
CA VAL A 222 16.79 28.49 -14.35
C VAL A 222 16.98 29.27 -13.05
N ILE A 223 16.03 29.13 -12.13
CA ILE A 223 16.29 29.48 -10.74
C ILE A 223 17.36 28.48 -10.33
N GLN A 224 18.60 28.98 -10.22
CA GLN A 224 19.61 28.29 -9.44
C GLN A 224 19.12 28.35 -8.00
N ASP A 225 18.32 27.36 -7.62
CA ASP A 225 18.07 27.04 -6.23
C ASP A 225 19.45 26.79 -5.63
N ARG A 226 19.96 27.79 -4.92
CA ARG A 226 21.06 27.63 -3.99
C ARG A 226 20.55 26.69 -2.91
N VAL A 227 20.71 25.39 -3.16
CA VAL A 227 20.53 24.34 -2.16
C VAL A 227 21.28 24.81 -0.92
N PRO A 228 20.58 25.20 0.17
CA PRO A 228 21.27 25.56 1.39
C PRO A 228 22.05 24.31 1.81
N PRO A 229 23.30 24.44 2.31
CA PRO A 229 24.03 23.28 2.81
C PRO A 229 23.13 22.55 3.81
N LEU A 230 22.95 21.23 3.65
CA LEU A 230 22.00 20.48 4.46
C LEU A 230 22.28 20.76 5.93
N ALA A 231 21.36 21.43 6.60
CA ALA A 231 21.39 21.55 8.04
C ALA A 231 21.35 20.12 8.58
N ALA A 232 22.41 19.72 9.29
CA ALA A 232 22.42 18.44 9.97
C ALA A 232 21.16 18.37 10.88
N PRO A 233 20.42 17.26 10.87
CA PRO A 233 19.21 17.17 11.70
C PRO A 233 19.61 17.41 13.15
N ALA A 234 19.08 18.50 13.73
CA ALA A 234 19.35 18.83 15.12
C ALA A 234 18.90 17.67 16.02
N ASN A 235 19.61 17.44 17.13
CA ASN A 235 19.32 16.36 18.09
C ASN A 235 18.05 16.61 18.93
N VAL A 236 16.96 17.00 18.28
CA VAL A 236 15.63 17.14 18.87
C VAL A 236 15.07 15.73 19.07
N LEU A 237 15.34 15.17 20.24
CA LEU A 237 14.66 13.95 20.69
C LEU A 237 13.15 14.24 20.77
N PRO A 238 12.28 13.34 20.29
CA PRO A 238 10.84 13.57 20.34
C PRO A 238 10.35 13.63 21.79
N SER A 239 9.30 14.42 22.03
CA SER A 239 8.62 14.40 23.33
C SER A 239 8.03 13.00 23.58
N THR A 240 8.56 12.31 24.59
CA THR A 240 8.02 11.04 25.09
C THR A 240 6.98 11.24 26.18
N GLY A 241 6.79 12.48 26.66
CA GLY A 241 5.64 12.84 27.48
C GLY A 241 4.41 13.13 26.60
N PRO A 242 3.20 12.69 27.00
CA PRO A 242 1.96 13.05 26.31
C PRO A 242 1.70 14.56 26.40
N SER A 243 0.91 15.10 25.47
CA SER A 243 0.63 16.53 25.45
C SER A 243 -0.07 17.01 26.74
N THR A 244 0.42 18.08 27.36
CA THR A 244 -0.20 18.70 28.54
C THR A 244 -1.55 19.35 28.20
N THR A 245 -1.76 19.73 26.94
CA THR A 245 -3.05 20.18 26.40
C THR A 245 -3.80 19.00 25.76
N ARG A 246 -4.94 18.63 26.34
CA ARG A 246 -5.86 17.59 25.80
C ARG A 246 -6.70 18.04 24.59
N SER A 247 -6.47 19.24 24.07
CA SER A 247 -7.08 19.73 22.84
C SER A 247 -6.53 18.95 21.63
N ARG A 248 -7.41 18.37 20.79
CA ARG A 248 -6.98 17.84 19.49
C ARG A 248 -6.33 18.96 18.66
N PRO A 249 -5.24 18.68 17.93
CA PRO A 249 -4.58 19.67 17.08
C PRO A 249 -5.50 20.11 15.93
N GLN A 250 -5.27 21.28 15.37
CA GLN A 250 -6.10 21.77 14.26
C GLN A 250 -5.74 21.08 12.94
N ALA A 251 -6.71 20.90 12.05
CA ALA A 251 -6.48 20.33 10.73
C ALA A 251 -5.44 21.14 9.93
N SER A 252 -5.56 22.47 9.94
CA SER A 252 -4.62 23.41 9.32
C SER A 252 -3.17 23.23 9.80
N GLU A 253 -2.97 23.11 11.11
CA GLU A 253 -1.67 22.88 11.76
C GLU A 253 -1.02 21.56 11.30
N VAL A 254 -1.77 20.45 11.38
CA VAL A 254 -1.26 19.11 10.98
C VAL A 254 -1.07 19.01 9.46
N LEU A 255 -1.89 19.69 8.66
CA LEU A 255 -1.73 19.77 7.21
C LEU A 255 -0.42 20.48 6.82
N GLN A 256 -0.04 21.56 7.52
CA GLN A 256 1.12 22.39 7.17
C GLN A 256 2.44 21.94 7.82
N GLY A 257 2.40 21.27 8.98
CA GLY A 257 3.60 21.01 9.79
C GLY A 257 4.73 20.25 9.09
N PHE A 258 4.40 19.19 8.33
CA PHE A 258 5.35 18.41 7.52
C PHE A 258 4.74 17.82 6.25
N ASN A 259 5.55 17.46 5.26
CA ASN A 259 5.15 16.78 4.03
C ASN A 259 6.23 15.79 3.55
N THR A 260 5.87 14.97 2.56
CA THR A 260 6.83 14.18 1.78
C THR A 260 7.85 15.09 1.08
N PRO A 261 9.14 14.71 0.97
CA PRO A 261 10.03 15.37 0.02
C PRO A 261 9.51 15.21 -1.41
N LEU A 262 9.86 16.15 -2.29
CA LEU A 262 9.82 15.92 -3.72
C LEU A 262 10.81 14.78 -4.06
N ARG A 263 10.38 13.84 -4.90
CA ARG A 263 11.26 12.76 -5.37
C ARG A 263 12.39 13.35 -6.20
N HIS A 264 13.62 12.93 -5.96
CA HIS A 264 14.72 13.21 -6.87
C HIS A 264 14.64 12.30 -8.08
N PHE A 265 15.36 12.67 -9.13
CA PHE A 265 15.37 11.94 -10.38
C PHE A 265 15.86 10.50 -10.18
N GLY A 266 15.00 9.53 -10.54
CA GLY A 266 15.28 8.10 -10.45
C GLY A 266 14.90 7.41 -9.12
N GLU A 267 14.32 8.14 -8.16
CA GLU A 267 13.92 7.58 -6.86
C GLU A 267 12.56 6.89 -6.91
N VAL A 268 12.51 5.59 -6.57
CA VAL A 268 11.28 4.80 -6.33
C VAL A 268 10.66 5.11 -4.95
N PHE A 269 10.81 6.36 -4.49
CA PHE A 269 10.51 6.82 -3.14
C PHE A 269 9.08 7.34 -3.05
N ASP A 270 8.23 6.78 -2.18
CA ASP A 270 6.91 7.35 -1.90
C ASP A 270 6.48 7.10 -0.45
N LEU A 271 6.34 8.19 0.30
CA LEU A 271 5.83 8.19 1.67
C LEU A 271 4.44 8.85 1.77
N SER A 272 3.71 9.07 0.67
CA SER A 272 2.41 9.77 0.70
C SER A 272 1.37 9.02 1.53
N SER A 273 1.30 7.68 1.43
CA SER A 273 0.53 6.82 2.35
C SER A 273 0.95 7.01 3.81
N HIS A 274 2.25 6.95 4.08
CA HIS A 274 2.81 7.07 5.43
C HIS A 274 2.53 8.46 6.06
N VAL A 275 2.71 9.55 5.31
CA VAL A 275 2.42 10.92 5.74
C VAL A 275 0.93 11.12 5.97
N ALA A 276 0.07 10.62 5.07
CA ALA A 276 -1.38 10.70 5.22
C ALA A 276 -1.86 10.00 6.50
N LEU A 277 -1.36 8.78 6.77
CA LEU A 277 -1.69 8.06 8.01
C LEU A 277 -1.16 8.76 9.26
N ILE A 278 0.10 9.21 9.27
CA ILE A 278 0.67 9.88 10.44
C ILE A 278 -0.10 11.16 10.75
N LYS A 279 -0.49 11.95 9.74
CA LYS A 279 -1.37 13.11 9.94
C LYS A 279 -2.75 12.72 10.48
N MET A 280 -3.35 11.63 10.00
CA MET A 280 -4.60 11.09 10.55
C MET A 280 -4.45 10.64 12.02
N MET A 281 -3.33 9.99 12.39
CA MET A 281 -3.01 9.64 13.78
C MET A 281 -2.85 10.89 14.65
N MET A 282 -2.19 11.93 14.15
CA MET A 282 -2.00 13.20 14.87
C MET A 282 -3.33 13.90 15.15
N LEU A 283 -4.25 13.93 14.18
CA LEU A 283 -5.59 14.50 14.36
C LEU A 283 -6.49 13.65 15.27
N ARG A 284 -6.30 12.33 15.28
CA ARG A 284 -7.12 11.39 16.07
C ARG A 284 -6.68 11.25 17.53
N PHE A 285 -5.37 11.26 17.79
CA PHE A 285 -4.78 10.95 19.09
C PHE A 285 -4.01 12.13 19.70
N GLY A 286 -3.13 12.78 18.93
CA GLY A 286 -2.30 13.92 19.37
C GLY A 286 -0.98 14.02 18.60
N ARG A 287 -0.30 15.17 18.66
CA ARG A 287 0.89 15.46 17.84
C ARG A 287 2.15 14.68 18.23
N SER A 288 2.26 14.17 19.45
CA SER A 288 3.47 13.46 19.91
C SER A 288 3.42 11.95 19.62
N PRO A 289 4.57 11.27 19.52
CA PRO A 289 4.61 9.81 19.48
C PRO A 289 3.94 9.16 20.69
N ALA A 290 4.01 9.78 21.87
CA ALA A 290 3.36 9.28 23.08
C ALA A 290 1.83 9.29 23.00
N ASP A 291 1.23 10.25 22.27
CA ASP A 291 -0.21 10.25 21.99
C ASP A 291 -0.56 9.17 20.94
N MET A 292 0.28 9.05 19.90
CA MET A 292 0.08 8.18 18.73
C MET A 292 0.34 6.68 18.96
N LEU A 293 1.07 6.30 20.02
CA LEU A 293 1.41 4.92 20.38
C LEU A 293 0.67 4.46 21.64
N GLU A 294 0.78 3.19 22.05
CA GLU A 294 0.21 2.72 23.33
C GLU A 294 1.14 3.06 24.50
N LYS A 295 2.46 2.90 24.30
CA LYS A 295 3.47 3.11 25.34
C LYS A 295 4.83 3.42 24.71
N ILE A 296 5.62 4.27 25.37
CA ILE A 296 7.04 4.50 25.06
C ILE A 296 7.81 4.50 26.38
N GLU A 297 8.91 3.76 26.45
CA GLU A 297 9.86 3.80 27.56
C GLU A 297 11.24 4.18 27.03
N SER A 298 11.88 5.18 27.63
CA SER A 298 13.25 5.59 27.26
C SER A 298 14.28 4.62 27.84
N LEU A 299 15.21 4.18 26.98
CA LEU A 299 16.39 3.40 27.35
C LEU A 299 17.66 4.26 27.16
N ALA A 300 18.81 3.75 27.60
CA ALA A 300 20.10 4.43 27.39
C ALA A 300 20.41 4.59 25.90
N ASP A 301 20.30 3.50 25.14
CA ASP A 301 20.63 3.35 23.72
C ASP A 301 19.45 3.62 22.76
N GLY A 302 18.22 3.71 23.27
CA GLY A 302 17.01 3.70 22.46
C GLY A 302 15.70 3.83 23.24
N TYR A 303 14.68 3.11 22.79
CA TYR A 303 13.33 3.09 23.37
C TYR A 303 12.70 1.68 23.27
N ASN A 304 11.96 1.24 24.28
CA ASN A 304 10.89 0.26 24.09
C ASN A 304 9.64 1.02 23.58
N VAL A 305 8.95 0.48 22.59
CA VAL A 305 7.72 1.06 22.03
C VAL A 305 6.66 -0.02 21.89
N THR A 306 5.48 0.22 22.47
CA THR A 306 4.28 -0.58 22.25
C THR A 306 3.35 0.16 21.28
N LEU A 307 3.03 -0.45 20.16
CA LEU A 307 2.11 0.07 19.15
C LEU A 307 0.66 -0.01 19.66
N LYS A 308 -0.26 0.72 19.00
CA LYS A 308 -1.69 0.78 19.37
C LYS A 308 -2.42 -0.58 19.31
N ASP A 309 -1.86 -1.59 18.65
CA ASP A 309 -2.38 -2.96 18.62
C ASP A 309 -1.75 -3.90 19.67
N GLY A 310 -0.80 -3.39 20.48
CA GLY A 310 -0.05 -4.16 21.47
C GLY A 310 1.25 -4.79 20.96
N PHE A 311 1.64 -4.57 19.69
CA PHE A 311 2.93 -5.05 19.18
C PHE A 311 4.09 -4.28 19.84
N GLU A 312 5.11 -4.97 20.34
CA GLU A 312 6.30 -4.33 20.94
C GLU A 312 7.51 -4.34 20.00
N VAL A 313 8.21 -3.20 19.92
CA VAL A 313 9.48 -3.04 19.20
C VAL A 313 10.50 -2.31 20.06
N LYS A 314 11.79 -2.55 19.81
CA LYS A 314 12.89 -1.76 20.38
C LYS A 314 13.51 -0.90 19.28
N LEU A 315 13.61 0.41 19.50
CA LEU A 315 14.20 1.37 18.55
C LEU A 315 15.48 1.95 19.12
N SER A 316 16.62 1.69 18.49
CA SER A 316 17.87 2.37 18.84
C SER A 316 17.91 3.82 18.35
N ARG A 317 18.74 4.65 18.98
CA ARG A 317 19.05 6.02 18.51
C ARG A 317 19.64 6.03 17.10
N GLN A 318 20.37 4.99 16.71
CA GLN A 318 20.94 4.84 15.36
C GLN A 318 19.85 4.61 14.31
N GLU A 319 18.89 3.72 14.57
CA GLU A 319 17.78 3.43 13.65
C GLU A 319 16.89 4.67 13.44
N LEU A 320 16.64 5.43 14.49
CA LEU A 320 15.93 6.71 14.42
C LEU A 320 16.68 7.75 13.55
N ALA A 321 18.00 7.86 13.71
CA ALA A 321 18.84 8.75 12.89
C ALA A 321 18.91 8.31 11.42
N LEU A 322 18.98 7.00 11.17
CA LEU A 322 18.94 6.42 9.81
C LEU A 322 17.58 6.68 9.15
N THR A 323 16.47 6.48 9.86
CA THR A 323 15.13 6.85 9.36
C THR A 323 15.06 8.33 9.04
N ALA A 324 15.42 9.23 9.97
CA ALA A 324 15.35 10.67 9.74
C ALA A 324 16.21 11.16 8.55
N LYS A 325 17.40 10.56 8.36
CA LYS A 325 18.26 10.82 7.20
C LYS A 325 17.63 10.36 5.89
N ALA A 326 16.90 9.25 5.90
CA ALA A 326 16.35 8.64 4.70
C ALA A 326 14.97 9.19 4.29
N THR A 327 14.10 9.54 5.24
CA THR A 327 12.75 10.10 4.97
C THR A 327 12.80 11.48 4.35
N ARG A 328 13.73 12.34 4.79
CA ARG A 328 13.89 13.72 4.33
C ARG A 328 12.57 14.52 4.36
N PHE A 329 11.71 14.26 5.35
CA PHE A 329 10.45 15.01 5.51
C PHE A 329 10.72 16.51 5.62
N THR A 330 9.96 17.31 4.88
CA THR A 330 10.12 18.77 4.80
C THR A 330 8.96 19.45 5.53
N GLY A 331 9.19 20.64 6.08
CA GLY A 331 8.17 21.41 6.79
C GLY A 331 8.76 22.42 7.77
N ALA A 332 7.89 23.23 8.38
CA ALA A 332 8.28 24.23 9.38
C ALA A 332 8.26 23.68 10.81
N ASP A 333 7.53 22.58 11.06
CA ASP A 333 7.33 22.01 12.38
C ASP A 333 8.34 20.88 12.65
N ALA A 334 9.54 21.25 13.13
CA ALA A 334 10.58 20.29 13.46
C ALA A 334 10.13 19.23 14.51
N PRO A 335 9.38 19.56 15.58
CA PRO A 335 8.76 18.55 16.44
C PRO A 335 7.86 17.54 15.71
N MET A 336 7.00 17.99 14.79
CA MET A 336 6.11 17.12 14.02
C MET A 336 6.88 16.26 13.00
N ILE A 337 7.95 16.79 12.39
CA ILE A 337 8.89 16.02 11.57
C ILE A 337 9.58 14.91 12.41
N CYS A 338 10.03 15.24 13.63
CA CYS A 338 10.65 14.26 14.53
C CYS A 338 9.65 13.17 14.97
N ALA A 339 8.39 13.56 15.24
CA ALA A 339 7.33 12.61 15.53
C ALA A 339 7.03 11.69 14.34
N ALA A 340 6.95 12.22 13.12
CA ALA A 340 6.73 11.42 11.91
C ALA A 340 7.88 10.45 11.62
N ASN A 341 9.14 10.88 11.84
CA ASN A 341 10.30 10.00 11.74
C ASN A 341 10.27 8.87 12.77
N PHE A 342 9.86 9.15 14.01
CA PHE A 342 9.71 8.12 15.05
C PHE A 342 8.62 7.09 14.69
N MET A 343 7.47 7.55 14.20
CA MET A 343 6.38 6.66 13.78
C MET A 343 6.80 5.77 12.59
N LEU A 344 7.55 6.32 11.62
CA LEU A 344 8.05 5.52 10.50
C LEU A 344 9.15 4.53 10.92
N ALA A 345 10.00 4.90 11.88
CA ALA A 345 10.99 4.00 12.44
C ALA A 345 10.32 2.82 13.18
N ALA A 346 9.27 3.08 13.97
CA ALA A 346 8.47 2.03 14.61
C ALA A 346 7.83 1.08 13.58
N PHE A 347 7.26 1.62 12.50
CA PHE A 347 6.71 0.84 11.39
C PHE A 347 7.80 -0.02 10.70
N ALA A 348 8.94 0.57 10.34
CA ALA A 348 10.06 -0.15 9.72
C ALA A 348 10.63 -1.23 10.65
N LYS A 349 10.68 -0.98 11.97
CA LYS A 349 11.14 -1.95 12.98
C LYS A 349 10.17 -3.11 13.17
N ARG A 350 8.85 -2.86 13.15
CA ARG A 350 7.85 -3.93 13.10
C ARG A 350 8.04 -4.78 11.84
N LYS A 351 8.15 -4.14 10.68
CA LYS A 351 8.38 -4.78 9.38
C LYS A 351 9.70 -5.58 9.34
N GLN A 352 10.72 -5.14 10.08
CA GLN A 352 11.95 -5.90 10.31
C GLN A 352 11.69 -7.19 11.10
N VAL A 353 10.96 -7.10 12.22
CA VAL A 353 10.67 -8.22 13.13
C VAL A 353 9.72 -9.24 12.49
N GLU A 354 8.63 -8.78 11.87
CA GLU A 354 7.68 -9.64 11.17
C GLU A 354 8.30 -10.29 9.91
N GLY A 355 9.22 -9.59 9.23
CA GLY A 355 9.89 -10.08 8.03
C GLY A 355 11.24 -10.79 8.24
N ASN A 356 11.66 -10.99 9.50
CA ASN A 356 12.95 -11.57 9.91
C ASN A 356 14.16 -11.09 9.06
N MET A 357 14.35 -9.76 8.98
CA MET A 357 15.32 -9.15 8.07
C MET A 357 16.20 -8.08 8.75
N LEU A 358 17.13 -7.45 8.01
CA LEU A 358 17.92 -6.32 8.51
C LEU A 358 17.10 -5.02 8.48
N PHE A 359 17.35 -4.11 9.44
CA PHE A 359 16.60 -2.85 9.56
C PHE A 359 16.67 -2.00 8.28
N ASP A 360 17.87 -1.81 7.72
CA ASP A 360 18.06 -0.99 6.52
C ASP A 360 17.29 -1.54 5.32
N ALA A 361 17.17 -2.87 5.22
CA ALA A 361 16.37 -3.52 4.17
C ALA A 361 14.86 -3.42 4.44
N ALA A 362 14.42 -3.39 5.70
CA ALA A 362 13.02 -3.13 6.07
C ALA A 362 12.65 -1.66 5.79
N LEU A 363 13.50 -0.72 6.21
CA LEU A 363 13.39 0.71 5.91
C LEU A 363 13.40 0.96 4.39
N SER A 364 14.31 0.35 3.63
CA SER A 364 14.35 0.44 2.16
C SER A 364 13.08 -0.09 1.48
N LYS A 365 12.33 -1.01 2.11
CA LYS A 365 10.98 -1.42 1.66
C LYS A 365 9.92 -0.40 2.07
N THR A 366 9.99 0.16 3.28
CA THR A 366 9.08 1.20 3.82
C THR A 366 9.17 2.54 3.07
N LEU A 367 10.32 2.89 2.50
CA LEU A 367 10.48 4.13 1.72
C LEU A 367 9.87 4.06 0.31
N ARG A 368 9.40 2.88 -0.12
CA ARG A 368 8.69 2.67 -1.38
C ARG A 368 7.18 2.84 -1.16
N ALA A 369 6.45 3.06 -2.25
CA ALA A 369 5.00 3.17 -2.22
C ALA A 369 4.35 1.91 -1.60
N GLU A 370 3.41 2.11 -0.68
CA GLU A 370 2.78 1.04 0.09
C GLU A 370 1.29 1.32 0.27
N HIS A 371 0.46 0.31 0.02
CA HIS A 371 -1.01 0.42 0.08
C HIS A 371 -1.48 0.77 1.50
N LEU A 372 -2.46 1.67 1.62
CA LEU A 372 -2.90 2.24 2.92
C LEU A 372 -3.23 1.17 3.97
N TYR A 373 -3.87 0.06 3.58
CA TYR A 373 -4.18 -1.04 4.50
C TYR A 373 -2.92 -1.65 5.13
N ASN A 374 -1.83 -1.81 4.37
CA ASN A 374 -0.57 -2.34 4.89
C ASN A 374 0.09 -1.37 5.87
N VAL A 375 0.02 -0.06 5.57
CA VAL A 375 0.54 0.97 6.48
C VAL A 375 -0.30 1.05 7.77
N LEU A 376 -1.63 0.98 7.67
CA LEU A 376 -2.56 0.91 8.80
C LEU A 376 -2.26 -0.30 9.69
N LYS A 377 -2.06 -1.46 9.05
CA LYS A 377 -1.75 -2.73 9.70
C LYS A 377 -0.42 -2.68 10.44
N GLY A 378 0.64 -2.22 9.79
CA GLY A 378 1.96 -2.13 10.43
C GLY A 378 2.07 -1.00 11.47
N MET A 379 1.29 0.08 11.37
CA MET A 379 1.20 1.10 12.42
C MET A 379 0.35 0.66 13.63
N GLY A 380 -0.21 -0.55 13.61
CA GLY A 380 -1.00 -1.10 14.71
C GLY A 380 -2.39 -0.49 14.85
N LEU A 381 -3.00 -0.03 13.75
CA LEU A 381 -4.28 0.69 13.76
C LEU A 381 -5.50 -0.22 13.55
N MET A 382 -5.32 -1.54 13.46
CA MET A 382 -6.38 -2.48 13.04
C MET A 382 -7.63 -2.48 13.91
N GLY A 383 -7.53 -2.28 15.23
CA GLY A 383 -8.70 -2.17 16.11
C GLY A 383 -9.52 -0.88 15.92
N TYR A 384 -8.85 0.18 15.47
CA TYR A 384 -9.45 1.49 15.19
C TYR A 384 -9.99 1.60 13.76
N LEU A 385 -9.59 0.71 12.85
CA LEU A 385 -9.88 0.83 11.43
C LEU A 385 -11.38 0.74 11.11
N ARG A 386 -11.91 1.71 10.37
CA ARG A 386 -13.24 1.66 9.75
C ARG A 386 -13.11 1.93 8.25
N PHE A 387 -13.73 1.08 7.43
CA PHE A 387 -13.90 1.31 5.99
C PHE A 387 -15.12 2.20 5.77
N VAL A 388 -15.01 3.21 4.91
CA VAL A 388 -16.04 4.26 4.76
C VAL A 388 -16.32 4.65 3.30
N GLN A 389 -17.57 5.04 3.06
CA GLN A 389 -18.05 5.55 1.79
C GLN A 389 -17.62 7.01 1.53
N PRO A 390 -17.56 7.45 0.26
CA PRO A 390 -17.24 8.83 -0.11
C PRO A 390 -18.07 9.88 0.64
N ASP A 391 -19.35 9.64 0.87
CA ASP A 391 -20.25 10.59 1.53
C ASP A 391 -19.99 10.73 3.04
N GLN A 392 -19.45 9.70 3.69
CA GLN A 392 -19.00 9.79 5.09
C GLN A 392 -17.72 10.62 5.20
N LEU A 393 -16.84 10.54 4.20
CA LEU A 393 -15.63 11.37 4.10
C LEU A 393 -15.93 12.84 3.78
N ARG A 394 -17.12 13.16 3.28
CA ARG A 394 -17.61 14.53 3.01
C ARG A 394 -18.29 15.22 4.21
N GLN A 395 -18.53 14.50 5.31
CA GLN A 395 -19.22 15.08 6.47
C GLN A 395 -18.33 16.14 7.17
N PRO A 396 -18.92 17.22 7.74
CA PRO A 396 -18.17 18.18 8.56
C PRO A 396 -17.45 17.49 9.72
N GLY A 397 -16.22 17.93 10.03
CA GLY A 397 -15.34 17.28 11.01
C GLY A 397 -14.80 15.89 10.62
N SER A 398 -15.11 15.37 9.43
CA SER A 398 -14.67 14.04 9.00
C SER A 398 -13.18 14.05 8.60
N VAL A 399 -12.41 13.11 9.14
CA VAL A 399 -10.97 12.93 8.86
C VAL A 399 -10.70 11.48 8.49
N GLY A 400 -10.02 11.23 7.37
CA GLY A 400 -9.75 9.89 6.88
C GLY A 400 -8.54 9.83 5.94
N VAL A 401 -8.34 8.68 5.28
CA VAL A 401 -7.32 8.49 4.23
C VAL A 401 -7.90 7.72 3.04
N ILE A 402 -7.40 8.03 1.85
CA ILE A 402 -7.91 7.52 0.57
C ILE A 402 -6.74 7.17 -0.36
N SER A 403 -6.90 6.08 -1.12
CA SER A 403 -5.94 5.68 -2.17
C SER A 403 -6.39 6.26 -3.52
N PRO A 404 -5.90 7.43 -3.98
CA PRO A 404 -6.21 7.91 -5.32
C PRO A 404 -5.65 7.03 -6.45
N PHE A 405 -4.59 6.25 -6.14
CA PHE A 405 -3.97 5.24 -7.00
C PHE A 405 -3.41 4.12 -6.10
N ASP A 406 -3.18 2.92 -6.63
CA ASP A 406 -3.00 1.64 -5.92
C ASP A 406 -2.04 1.63 -4.71
N THR A 407 -1.03 2.50 -4.67
CA THR A 407 -0.12 2.66 -3.51
C THR A 407 0.19 4.11 -3.13
N ALA A 408 -0.52 5.06 -3.74
CA ALA A 408 -0.47 6.47 -3.37
C ALA A 408 -1.49 6.74 -2.25
N GLY A 409 -1.14 7.61 -1.30
CA GLY A 409 -2.06 8.04 -0.25
C GLY A 409 -2.36 9.54 -0.28
N ALA A 410 -3.58 9.91 0.12
CA ALA A 410 -3.95 11.26 0.49
C ALA A 410 -4.68 11.27 1.84
N LEU A 411 -4.46 12.32 2.64
CA LEU A 411 -5.28 12.60 3.83
C LEU A 411 -6.58 13.25 3.35
N VAL A 412 -7.72 12.84 3.91
CA VAL A 412 -8.99 13.54 3.73
C VAL A 412 -9.32 14.34 4.98
N VAL A 413 -9.67 15.61 4.80
CA VAL A 413 -10.29 16.48 5.80
C VAL A 413 -11.52 17.11 5.18
N GLU A 414 -12.70 16.90 5.77
CA GLU A 414 -13.97 17.56 5.40
C GLU A 414 -14.28 17.48 3.88
N GLY A 415 -14.11 16.30 3.29
CA GLY A 415 -14.35 16.05 1.86
C GLY A 415 -13.24 16.51 0.92
N ILE A 416 -12.12 17.05 1.42
CA ILE A 416 -10.96 17.48 0.62
C ILE A 416 -9.79 16.51 0.82
N LYS A 417 -9.29 15.95 -0.29
CA LYS A 417 -8.03 15.21 -0.37
C LYS A 417 -6.86 16.19 -0.31
N HIS A 418 -5.85 15.90 0.50
CA HIS A 418 -4.60 16.63 0.61
C HIS A 418 -3.41 15.70 0.33
N ARG A 419 -2.59 16.04 -0.68
CA ARG A 419 -1.38 15.28 -1.05
C ARG A 419 -0.32 16.22 -1.61
N ASN A 420 0.90 16.18 -1.04
CA ASN A 420 2.08 16.92 -1.53
C ASN A 420 1.88 18.44 -1.69
N GLY A 421 0.94 19.05 -0.95
CA GLY A 421 0.55 20.47 -1.08
C GLY A 421 -0.61 20.72 -2.05
N GLU A 422 -1.02 19.72 -2.83
CA GLU A 422 -2.18 19.79 -3.71
C GLU A 422 -3.47 19.41 -2.96
N THR A 423 -4.60 20.00 -3.39
CA THR A 423 -5.93 19.78 -2.80
C THR A 423 -6.98 19.44 -3.86
N GLU A 424 -7.82 18.44 -3.61
CA GLU A 424 -8.83 17.97 -4.57
C GLU A 424 -10.07 17.40 -3.84
N PRO A 425 -11.32 17.67 -4.24
CA PRO A 425 -12.49 17.07 -3.59
C PRO A 425 -12.52 15.53 -3.71
N VAL A 426 -13.10 14.85 -2.70
CA VAL A 426 -13.32 13.40 -2.69
C VAL A 426 -14.23 12.96 -3.84
N GLY A 427 -13.78 11.97 -4.61
CA GLY A 427 -14.44 11.41 -5.79
C GLY A 427 -15.48 10.33 -5.49
N LYS A 428 -15.40 9.18 -6.16
CA LYS A 428 -16.30 8.02 -5.92
C LYS A 428 -15.63 6.92 -5.08
N ASP A 429 -14.46 7.23 -4.54
CA ASP A 429 -13.50 6.24 -4.09
C ASP A 429 -13.56 6.11 -2.57
N TYR A 430 -13.59 4.87 -2.09
CA TYR A 430 -13.72 4.54 -0.68
C TYR A 430 -12.43 4.84 0.08
N GLY A 431 -12.54 5.01 1.39
CA GLY A 431 -11.38 5.27 2.24
C GLY A 431 -11.47 4.61 3.61
N TYR A 432 -10.57 5.03 4.49
CA TYR A 432 -10.45 4.53 5.84
C TYR A 432 -10.49 5.67 6.86
N GLN A 433 -11.11 5.44 8.00
CA GLN A 433 -11.05 6.33 9.17
C GLN A 433 -10.56 5.57 10.40
N LEU A 434 -10.10 6.32 11.40
CA LEU A 434 -9.83 5.80 12.73
C LEU A 434 -11.04 6.11 13.63
N ALA A 435 -11.72 5.05 14.08
CA ALA A 435 -12.92 5.14 14.91
C ALA A 435 -12.74 6.07 16.10
N ALA A 436 -13.77 6.85 16.42
CA ALA A 436 -13.88 7.53 17.71
C ALA A 436 -13.83 6.52 18.86
N ASP A 437 -13.39 6.96 20.03
CA ASP A 437 -13.43 6.15 21.24
C ASP A 437 -14.90 5.89 21.60
N MET A 438 -15.30 4.61 21.68
CA MET A 438 -16.66 4.25 22.09
C MET A 438 -16.93 4.82 23.50
N PRO A 439 -18.08 5.50 23.74
CA PRO A 439 -18.42 6.01 25.06
C PRO A 439 -18.54 4.87 26.08
N VAL A 440 -17.46 4.67 26.84
CA VAL A 440 -17.50 3.82 28.04
C VAL A 440 -18.09 4.67 29.15
N ASP A 441 -19.35 4.44 29.50
CA ASP A 441 -19.93 4.97 30.74
C ASP A 441 -19.18 4.34 31.93
N PRO A 442 -18.38 5.10 32.71
CA PRO A 442 -17.62 4.56 33.81
C PRO A 442 -18.47 4.36 35.08
N ALA A 443 -19.67 4.94 35.13
CA ALA A 443 -20.49 5.01 36.34
C ALA A 443 -21.49 3.85 36.49
N SER A 444 -21.78 3.09 35.42
CA SER A 444 -22.77 2.01 35.43
C SER A 444 -22.21 0.58 35.29
N GLY A 445 -20.89 0.43 35.14
CA GLY A 445 -20.25 -0.85 34.81
C GLY A 445 -19.43 -1.49 35.94
N ARG A 446 -19.42 -2.83 36.03
CA ARG A 446 -18.55 -3.63 36.91
C ARG A 446 -17.64 -4.57 36.11
N PRO A 447 -16.48 -5.02 36.63
CA PRO A 447 -15.71 -6.08 36.00
C PRO A 447 -16.55 -7.35 35.84
N ALA A 448 -16.64 -7.88 34.61
CA ALA A 448 -17.44 -9.06 34.32
C ALA A 448 -16.86 -10.32 35.00
N ARG A 449 -17.74 -11.26 35.38
CA ARG A 449 -17.36 -12.50 36.07
C ARG A 449 -17.70 -13.73 35.22
N PHE A 450 -16.67 -14.52 34.92
CA PHE A 450 -16.79 -15.81 34.24
C PHE A 450 -16.36 -16.90 35.25
N PRO A 451 -17.30 -17.67 35.83
CA PRO A 451 -17.00 -18.55 36.97
C PRO A 451 -16.46 -19.93 36.58
N ALA A 452 -16.48 -20.30 35.29
CA ALA A 452 -16.13 -21.65 34.82
C ALA A 452 -14.63 -21.97 34.91
N ALA A 453 -13.75 -20.96 34.78
CA ALA A 453 -12.30 -21.11 34.90
C ALA A 453 -11.67 -19.84 35.50
N SER A 454 -10.56 -20.00 36.21
CA SER A 454 -9.73 -18.87 36.66
C SER A 454 -9.01 -18.19 35.49
N VAL A 455 -8.70 -16.91 35.64
CA VAL A 455 -7.98 -16.13 34.62
C VAL A 455 -6.61 -16.75 34.34
N GLY A 456 -6.25 -16.92 33.07
CA GLY A 456 -4.99 -17.52 32.64
C GLY A 456 -4.95 -19.06 32.67
N VAL A 457 -5.96 -19.75 33.20
CA VAL A 457 -6.00 -21.23 33.24
C VAL A 457 -6.56 -21.78 31.93
N PRO A 458 -5.82 -22.60 31.16
CA PRO A 458 -6.32 -23.22 29.94
C PRO A 458 -7.33 -24.34 30.25
N PRO A 459 -8.26 -24.64 29.32
CA PRO A 459 -9.25 -25.70 29.52
C PRO A 459 -8.61 -27.09 29.47
N VAL A 460 -8.96 -27.95 30.43
CA VAL A 460 -8.41 -29.32 30.56
C VAL A 460 -8.75 -30.20 29.35
N ASN A 461 -9.87 -29.96 28.68
CA ASN A 461 -10.31 -30.67 27.48
C ASN A 461 -10.70 -29.68 26.36
N ILE A 462 -9.70 -29.10 25.70
CA ILE A 462 -9.89 -28.22 24.53
C ILE A 462 -10.53 -28.94 23.33
N TRP A 463 -10.52 -30.27 23.29
CA TRP A 463 -11.01 -31.08 22.17
C TRP A 463 -12.53 -31.23 22.23
N SER A 464 -13.06 -32.13 23.06
CA SER A 464 -14.50 -32.41 23.17
C SER A 464 -15.23 -31.61 24.25
N GLY A 465 -14.51 -30.75 24.99
CA GLY A 465 -15.09 -29.82 25.96
C GLY A 465 -16.00 -28.78 25.28
N PHE A 466 -15.52 -28.16 24.18
CA PHE A 466 -16.38 -27.51 23.18
C PHE A 466 -15.87 -27.76 21.75
N TYR A 467 -16.77 -27.82 20.76
CA TYR A 467 -16.43 -28.02 19.35
C TYR A 467 -17.55 -27.53 18.40
N GLN A 468 -17.22 -27.49 17.11
CA GLN A 468 -18.09 -27.07 16.01
C GLN A 468 -19.28 -28.04 15.79
N GLY A 469 -20.52 -27.53 15.80
CA GLY A 469 -21.74 -28.33 15.58
C GLY A 469 -22.47 -28.14 14.24
N ALA A 470 -22.05 -27.17 13.41
CA ALA A 470 -22.48 -26.99 12.03
C ALA A 470 -21.29 -26.52 11.17
N GLN A 471 -21.33 -26.74 9.86
CA GLN A 471 -20.24 -26.35 8.95
C GLN A 471 -20.06 -24.82 8.86
N GLY A 472 -18.97 -24.38 8.21
CA GLY A 472 -18.63 -22.96 8.02
C GLY A 472 -17.73 -22.37 9.10
N ASN A 473 -18.15 -22.37 10.37
CA ASN A 473 -17.49 -21.58 11.43
C ASN A 473 -16.17 -22.10 12.01
N CYS A 474 -15.50 -23.01 11.29
CA CYS A 474 -14.25 -23.66 11.69
C CYS A 474 -13.12 -22.66 12.01
N VAL A 475 -13.00 -21.57 11.24
CA VAL A 475 -12.00 -20.52 11.43
C VAL A 475 -12.23 -19.74 12.73
N THR A 476 -13.49 -19.54 13.13
CA THR A 476 -13.79 -18.93 14.44
C THR A 476 -13.54 -19.92 15.58
N VAL A 477 -13.92 -21.20 15.42
CA VAL A 477 -13.70 -22.23 16.45
C VAL A 477 -12.21 -22.48 16.69
N SER A 478 -11.39 -22.61 15.63
CA SER A 478 -9.95 -22.81 15.74
C SER A 478 -9.26 -21.62 16.41
N ALA A 479 -9.64 -20.39 16.04
CA ALA A 479 -9.15 -19.16 16.66
C ALA A 479 -9.51 -19.04 18.14
N ILE A 480 -10.75 -19.37 18.52
CA ILE A 480 -11.18 -19.40 19.93
C ILE A 480 -10.38 -20.45 20.70
N LYS A 481 -10.22 -21.67 20.16
CA LYS A 481 -9.45 -22.73 20.83
C LYS A 481 -7.98 -22.33 21.03
N ALA A 482 -7.34 -21.74 20.02
CA ALA A 482 -5.98 -21.22 20.12
C ALA A 482 -5.87 -20.13 21.20
N ALA A 483 -6.82 -19.17 21.23
CA ALA A 483 -6.86 -18.11 22.23
C ALA A 483 -7.01 -18.65 23.67
N MET A 484 -7.91 -19.62 23.87
CA MET A 484 -8.16 -20.25 25.18
C MET A 484 -6.96 -21.07 25.68
N MET A 485 -6.20 -21.71 24.79
CA MET A 485 -4.96 -22.39 25.18
C MET A 485 -3.80 -21.43 25.47
N LYS A 486 -3.75 -20.27 24.80
CA LYS A 486 -2.70 -19.27 24.97
C LYS A 486 -2.89 -18.36 26.20
N TYR A 487 -4.13 -17.95 26.47
CA TYR A 487 -4.45 -16.93 27.48
C TYR A 487 -5.42 -17.41 28.58
N GLY A 488 -5.77 -18.70 28.57
CA GLY A 488 -6.76 -19.31 29.47
C GLY A 488 -8.18 -19.26 28.92
N GLN A 489 -9.03 -20.17 29.41
CA GLN A 489 -10.44 -20.29 29.02
C GLN A 489 -11.23 -19.01 29.29
N ASN A 490 -10.97 -18.37 30.43
CA ASN A 490 -11.72 -17.21 30.91
C ASN A 490 -11.57 -16.01 29.95
N PRO A 491 -12.65 -15.44 29.39
CA PRO A 491 -12.58 -14.32 28.44
C PRO A 491 -11.84 -13.07 28.93
N THR A 492 -11.70 -12.87 30.25
CA THR A 492 -10.89 -11.77 30.83
C THR A 492 -9.37 -12.00 30.76
N GLY A 493 -8.92 -13.22 30.47
CA GLY A 493 -7.52 -13.49 30.09
C GLY A 493 -7.25 -13.15 28.62
N ILE A 494 -8.25 -13.36 27.75
CA ILE A 494 -8.13 -13.12 26.30
C ILE A 494 -8.26 -11.63 25.97
N TYR A 495 -9.25 -10.92 26.49
CA TYR A 495 -9.48 -9.50 26.21
C TYR A 495 -8.75 -8.56 27.20
N LYS A 496 -8.48 -7.31 26.77
CA LYS A 496 -7.80 -6.28 27.57
C LYS A 496 -8.67 -5.80 28.74
N ARG A 497 -9.99 -5.79 28.57
CA ARG A 497 -10.99 -5.51 29.61
C ARG A 497 -12.38 -6.00 29.19
N VAL A 498 -13.14 -6.55 30.13
CA VAL A 498 -14.58 -6.84 29.98
C VAL A 498 -15.34 -6.20 31.13
N THR A 499 -16.20 -5.23 30.82
CA THR A 499 -17.06 -4.53 31.79
C THR A 499 -18.51 -4.93 31.54
N GLU A 500 -19.14 -5.57 32.52
CA GLU A 500 -20.57 -5.87 32.57
C GLU A 500 -21.36 -4.60 32.92
N THR A 501 -22.47 -4.35 32.22
CA THR A 501 -23.39 -3.22 32.44
C THR A 501 -24.83 -3.75 32.54
N PRO A 502 -25.81 -2.95 33.01
CA PRO A 502 -27.21 -3.39 33.15
C PRO A 502 -27.93 -3.77 31.85
N LYS A 503 -27.26 -3.65 30.70
CA LYS A 503 -27.81 -3.95 29.36
C LYS A 503 -26.93 -4.92 28.55
N GLY A 504 -25.77 -5.33 29.07
CA GLY A 504 -24.80 -6.13 28.31
C GLY A 504 -23.36 -6.00 28.81
N PHE A 505 -22.42 -5.94 27.87
CA PHE A 505 -20.99 -5.92 28.13
C PHE A 505 -20.27 -4.93 27.20
N THR A 506 -19.41 -4.08 27.77
CA THR A 506 -18.40 -3.31 27.03
C THR A 506 -17.10 -4.09 27.03
N ILE A 507 -16.62 -4.47 25.84
CA ILE A 507 -15.46 -5.34 25.64
C ILE A 507 -14.38 -4.52 24.94
N THR A 508 -13.23 -4.33 25.59
CA THR A 508 -12.02 -3.79 24.94
C THR A 508 -11.06 -4.93 24.67
N MET A 509 -10.79 -5.19 23.38
CA MET A 509 -9.90 -6.22 22.89
C MET A 509 -8.42 -5.83 23.05
N ARG A 510 -7.49 -6.76 22.81
CA ARG A 510 -6.04 -6.51 22.98
C ARG A 510 -5.50 -5.45 22.00
N ASP A 511 -6.01 -5.42 20.77
CA ASP A 511 -5.70 -4.38 19.78
C ASP A 511 -6.49 -3.07 19.96
N ASN A 512 -6.96 -2.80 21.19
CA ASN A 512 -7.78 -1.66 21.60
C ASN A 512 -9.16 -1.51 20.89
N CYS A 513 -9.54 -2.41 19.98
CA CYS A 513 -10.91 -2.43 19.45
C CYS A 513 -11.91 -2.53 20.60
N THR A 514 -12.90 -1.63 20.67
CA THR A 514 -13.94 -1.68 21.71
C THR A 514 -15.30 -1.88 21.07
N VAL A 515 -15.99 -2.93 21.52
CA VAL A 515 -17.35 -3.30 21.10
C VAL A 515 -18.29 -3.30 22.29
N TYR A 516 -19.59 -3.17 22.01
CA TYR A 516 -20.65 -3.28 23.01
C TYR A 516 -21.60 -4.42 22.62
N LEU A 517 -21.78 -5.40 23.50
CA LEU A 517 -22.55 -6.63 23.27
C LEU A 517 -23.73 -6.67 24.26
N THR A 518 -24.97 -6.62 23.79
CA THR A 518 -26.15 -6.77 24.66
C THR A 518 -26.36 -8.21 25.13
N HIS A 519 -27.12 -8.40 26.21
CA HIS A 519 -27.54 -9.74 26.64
C HIS A 519 -28.39 -10.46 25.56
N ALA A 520 -29.20 -9.73 24.80
CA ALA A 520 -30.00 -10.30 23.71
C ALA A 520 -29.10 -10.81 22.56
N GLU A 521 -28.09 -10.02 22.16
CA GLU A 521 -27.10 -10.44 21.16
C GLU A 521 -26.28 -11.65 21.63
N LEU A 522 -25.94 -11.76 22.92
CA LEU A 522 -25.26 -12.93 23.45
C LEU A 522 -26.09 -14.22 23.31
N GLU A 523 -27.41 -14.17 23.53
CA GLU A 523 -28.29 -15.34 23.36
C GLU A 523 -28.60 -15.65 21.89
N ILE A 524 -28.71 -14.63 21.02
CA ILE A 524 -28.78 -14.83 19.56
C ILE A 524 -27.50 -15.52 19.07
N ALA A 525 -26.33 -15.09 19.54
CA ALA A 525 -25.06 -15.73 19.23
C ALA A 525 -24.95 -17.15 19.82
N ARG A 526 -25.52 -17.43 20.99
CA ARG A 526 -25.59 -18.79 21.56
C ARG A 526 -26.33 -19.75 20.64
N ALA A 527 -27.45 -19.31 20.05
CA ALA A 527 -28.18 -20.10 19.06
C ALA A 527 -27.39 -20.24 17.75
N ALA A 528 -26.84 -19.13 17.22
CA ALA A 528 -26.16 -19.10 15.93
C ALA A 528 -24.79 -19.82 15.90
N ALA A 529 -24.09 -19.90 17.04
CA ALA A 529 -22.80 -20.60 17.14
C ALA A 529 -22.93 -22.13 16.95
N ASN A 530 -24.05 -22.69 17.41
CA ASN A 530 -24.32 -24.13 17.44
C ASN A 530 -23.16 -24.96 18.04
N PHE A 531 -22.41 -24.40 19.00
CA PHE A 531 -21.30 -25.11 19.65
C PHE A 531 -21.82 -26.30 20.46
N ARG A 532 -21.13 -27.43 20.34
CA ARG A 532 -21.41 -28.68 21.05
C ARG A 532 -20.28 -28.96 22.04
N GLY A 533 -20.53 -29.79 23.05
CA GLY A 533 -19.55 -30.01 24.10
C GLY A 533 -20.14 -30.59 25.39
N ALA A 534 -19.33 -31.33 26.13
CA ALA A 534 -19.68 -31.83 27.45
C ALA A 534 -19.60 -30.72 28.52
N ASP A 535 -18.59 -29.86 28.44
CA ASP A 535 -18.35 -28.77 29.40
C ASP A 535 -19.22 -27.55 29.06
N LYS A 536 -20.21 -27.28 29.90
CA LYS A 536 -21.15 -26.17 29.70
C LYS A 536 -20.55 -24.80 30.07
N GLY A 537 -19.52 -24.77 30.91
CA GLY A 537 -18.78 -23.55 31.23
C GLY A 537 -17.93 -23.12 30.04
N LEU A 538 -17.11 -24.04 29.53
CA LEU A 538 -16.26 -23.82 28.36
C LEU A 538 -17.07 -23.49 27.09
N VAL A 539 -18.21 -24.15 26.86
CA VAL A 539 -19.15 -23.76 25.78
C VAL A 539 -19.69 -22.35 25.98
N ALA A 540 -20.01 -21.92 27.21
CA ALA A 540 -20.51 -20.58 27.48
C ALA A 540 -19.45 -19.50 27.28
N ASP A 541 -18.21 -19.74 27.73
CA ASP A 541 -17.07 -18.85 27.50
C ASP A 541 -16.74 -18.73 26.00
N ALA A 542 -16.75 -19.85 25.26
CA ALA A 542 -16.55 -19.86 23.82
C ALA A 542 -17.66 -19.09 23.07
N VAL A 543 -18.93 -19.24 23.47
CA VAL A 543 -20.05 -18.45 22.93
C VAL A 543 -19.85 -16.94 23.17
N PHE A 544 -19.31 -16.53 24.31
CA PHE A 544 -19.03 -15.11 24.59
C PHE A 544 -17.97 -14.54 23.62
N LEU A 545 -16.88 -15.29 23.38
CA LEU A 545 -15.83 -14.90 22.44
C LEU A 545 -16.33 -14.84 20.99
N TYR A 546 -17.17 -15.80 20.59
CA TYR A 546 -17.87 -15.82 19.30
C TYR A 546 -18.80 -14.61 19.13
N ALA A 547 -19.61 -14.30 20.16
CA ALA A 547 -20.52 -13.15 20.16
C ALA A 547 -19.78 -11.80 20.01
N ALA A 548 -18.63 -11.66 20.69
CA ALA A 548 -17.76 -10.50 20.60
C ALA A 548 -17.06 -10.37 19.23
N SER A 549 -16.63 -11.50 18.64
CA SER A 549 -16.13 -11.57 17.25
C SER A 549 -17.19 -11.07 16.25
N ALA A 550 -18.44 -11.52 16.40
CA ALA A 550 -19.57 -11.07 15.57
C ALA A 550 -19.88 -9.57 15.75
N LYS A 551 -19.82 -9.02 16.97
CA LYS A 551 -19.98 -7.57 17.19
C LYS A 551 -18.90 -6.75 16.49
N ARG A 552 -17.67 -7.28 16.37
CA ARG A 552 -16.60 -6.66 15.61
C ARG A 552 -16.80 -6.79 14.10
N ALA A 553 -17.24 -7.95 13.61
CA ALA A 553 -17.61 -8.13 12.21
C ALA A 553 -18.68 -7.12 11.77
N GLN A 554 -19.71 -6.90 12.60
CA GLN A 554 -20.72 -5.86 12.37
C GLN A 554 -20.10 -4.45 12.33
N LEU A 555 -19.27 -4.12 13.31
CA LEU A 555 -18.66 -2.78 13.49
C LEU A 555 -17.64 -2.40 12.40
N GLU A 556 -16.99 -3.40 11.79
CA GLU A 556 -16.03 -3.22 10.69
C GLU A 556 -16.68 -3.36 9.31
N ASN A 557 -17.98 -3.66 9.25
CA ASN A 557 -18.73 -4.05 8.05
C ASN A 557 -18.06 -5.18 7.25
N HIS A 558 -17.80 -6.31 7.93
CA HIS A 558 -17.28 -7.54 7.33
C HIS A 558 -18.10 -7.96 6.09
N GLU A 559 -17.40 -8.41 5.04
CA GLU A 559 -17.94 -8.70 3.71
C GLU A 559 -18.79 -7.58 3.07
N PHE A 560 -18.64 -6.33 3.54
CA PHE A 560 -19.45 -5.17 3.18
C PHE A 560 -20.96 -5.28 3.51
N ARG A 561 -21.40 -6.38 4.14
CA ARG A 561 -22.81 -6.66 4.50
C ARG A 561 -23.08 -6.74 6.00
N ALA A 562 -22.08 -7.07 6.83
CA ALA A 562 -22.28 -7.32 8.26
C ALA A 562 -22.83 -6.12 9.04
N ALA A 563 -22.65 -4.88 8.59
CA ALA A 563 -23.21 -3.71 9.25
C ALA A 563 -24.75 -3.62 9.18
N ALA A 564 -25.40 -4.39 8.28
CA ALA A 564 -26.86 -4.39 8.14
C ALA A 564 -27.60 -4.95 9.36
N GLY A 565 -26.98 -5.86 10.13
CA GLY A 565 -27.62 -6.52 11.26
C GLY A 565 -26.64 -7.43 12.01
N TYR A 566 -26.90 -7.69 13.30
CA TYR A 566 -26.04 -8.57 14.09
C TYR A 566 -26.19 -10.05 13.68
N ASP A 567 -27.40 -10.43 13.28
CA ASP A 567 -27.73 -11.66 12.58
C ASP A 567 -26.98 -11.80 11.25
N VAL A 568 -26.86 -10.71 10.47
CA VAL A 568 -26.09 -10.68 9.22
C VAL A 568 -24.60 -10.84 9.52
N ALA A 569 -24.08 -10.15 10.55
CA ALA A 569 -22.70 -10.32 10.99
C ALA A 569 -22.40 -11.76 11.42
N LEU A 570 -23.31 -12.41 12.15
CA LEU A 570 -23.22 -13.82 12.53
C LEU A 570 -23.23 -14.77 11.32
N GLN A 571 -23.84 -14.40 10.19
CA GLN A 571 -23.72 -15.17 8.96
C GLN A 571 -22.30 -15.09 8.39
N THR A 572 -21.66 -13.91 8.42
CA THR A 572 -20.26 -13.69 7.96
C THR A 572 -19.17 -14.35 8.82
N LEU A 573 -19.57 -15.15 9.82
CA LEU A 573 -18.71 -16.02 10.64
C LEU A 573 -18.88 -17.50 10.25
N ASN A 574 -19.88 -17.82 9.43
CA ASN A 574 -20.47 -19.15 9.24
C ASN A 574 -20.50 -19.61 7.76
N ASP A 575 -19.92 -18.85 6.83
CA ASP A 575 -19.93 -19.07 5.39
C ASP A 575 -18.56 -19.53 4.82
N GLY A 576 -17.46 -19.33 5.55
CA GLY A 576 -16.13 -19.86 5.22
C GLY A 576 -15.11 -18.75 5.01
N GLU A 577 -14.20 -18.58 5.97
CA GLU A 577 -13.36 -17.38 6.07
C GLU A 577 -11.90 -17.60 5.65
N SER A 578 -11.21 -16.51 5.29
CA SER A 578 -9.76 -16.51 5.14
C SER A 578 -9.04 -16.82 6.47
N PRO A 579 -7.96 -17.61 6.46
CA PRO A 579 -7.21 -17.96 7.67
C PRO A 579 -6.70 -16.72 8.43
N GLY A 580 -6.88 -16.73 9.76
CA GLY A 580 -6.42 -15.65 10.64
C GLY A 580 -7.39 -14.48 10.85
N GLU A 581 -8.43 -14.30 10.01
CA GLU A 581 -9.40 -13.21 10.21
C GLU A 581 -10.16 -13.32 11.54
N SER A 582 -10.46 -14.55 11.99
CA SER A 582 -11.04 -14.74 13.33
C SER A 582 -10.06 -14.44 14.47
N LEU A 583 -8.75 -14.68 14.33
CA LEU A 583 -7.75 -14.23 15.31
C LEU A 583 -7.67 -12.69 15.33
N ARG A 584 -7.74 -12.05 14.16
CA ARG A 584 -7.86 -10.59 14.02
C ARG A 584 -9.13 -10.07 14.73
N ARG A 585 -10.29 -10.70 14.55
CA ARG A 585 -11.54 -10.27 15.21
C ARG A 585 -11.61 -10.55 16.71
N LEU A 586 -10.83 -11.48 17.24
CA LEU A 586 -10.59 -11.59 18.70
C LEU A 586 -9.62 -10.51 19.22
N GLY A 587 -9.09 -9.64 18.34
CA GLY A 587 -8.11 -8.60 18.66
C GLY A 587 -6.69 -9.15 18.87
N LEU A 588 -6.42 -10.36 18.39
CA LEU A 588 -5.14 -11.06 18.55
C LEU A 588 -4.19 -10.86 17.35
N TYR A 589 -4.49 -9.90 16.46
CA TYR A 589 -3.70 -9.66 15.25
C TYR A 589 -2.21 -9.42 15.56
N ALA A 590 -1.90 -8.51 16.50
CA ALA A 590 -0.52 -8.21 16.92
C ALA A 590 0.20 -9.41 17.57
N PHE A 591 -0.56 -10.40 18.03
CA PHE A 591 -0.11 -11.60 18.74
C PHE A 591 -0.11 -12.84 17.84
N THR A 592 -0.40 -12.69 16.55
CA THR A 592 -0.40 -13.77 15.56
C THR A 592 0.84 -13.65 14.66
N ARG A 593 1.51 -14.76 14.35
CA ARG A 593 2.59 -14.84 13.36
C ARG A 593 2.36 -15.99 12.39
N SER A 594 2.90 -15.88 11.18
CA SER A 594 3.12 -17.04 10.32
C SER A 594 3.99 -18.07 11.04
N SER A 595 3.71 -19.34 10.77
CA SER A 595 4.33 -20.53 11.36
C SER A 595 4.66 -21.53 10.25
N SER A 596 5.19 -22.70 10.61
CA SER A 596 5.20 -23.88 9.74
C SER A 596 4.40 -25.01 10.37
N VAL A 597 3.96 -25.98 9.57
CA VAL A 597 3.30 -27.19 10.09
C VAL A 597 4.22 -27.93 11.06
N GLN A 598 5.52 -27.94 10.78
CA GLN A 598 6.57 -28.56 11.58
C GLN A 598 6.76 -27.85 12.94
N GLU A 599 6.60 -26.53 13.01
CA GLU A 599 6.65 -25.77 14.27
C GLU A 599 5.39 -26.01 15.12
N LEU A 600 4.20 -26.09 14.51
CA LEU A 600 3.00 -26.48 15.26
C LEU A 600 3.08 -27.96 15.71
N ALA A 601 3.68 -28.84 14.91
CA ALA A 601 3.94 -30.25 15.23
C ALA A 601 5.05 -30.48 16.29
N SER A 602 5.84 -29.47 16.64
CA SER A 602 6.77 -29.53 17.78
C SER A 602 6.13 -29.11 19.11
N GLY A 603 4.90 -28.58 19.08
CA GLY A 603 4.09 -28.28 20.26
C GLY A 603 3.59 -26.84 20.36
N VAL A 604 4.02 -25.94 19.47
CA VAL A 604 3.60 -24.53 19.49
C VAL A 604 2.09 -24.41 19.22
N PRO A 605 1.31 -23.72 20.08
CA PRO A 605 -0.13 -23.57 19.87
C PRO A 605 -0.44 -22.58 18.74
N GLY A 606 -1.41 -22.95 17.90
CA GLY A 606 -1.73 -22.18 16.69
C GLY A 606 -2.92 -22.72 15.92
N THR A 607 -3.04 -22.32 14.66
CA THR A 607 -4.09 -22.78 13.73
C THR A 607 -3.48 -23.20 12.41
N LEU A 608 -3.99 -24.28 11.83
CA LEU A 608 -3.79 -24.66 10.43
C LEU A 608 -5.06 -24.40 9.64
N ALA A 609 -4.95 -24.11 8.35
CA ALA A 609 -6.07 -24.03 7.44
C ALA A 609 -5.72 -24.46 6.01
N ASP A 610 -6.67 -25.13 5.36
CA ASP A 610 -6.69 -25.31 3.92
C ASP A 610 -7.87 -24.53 3.31
N ALA A 611 -8.14 -24.68 2.01
CA ALA A 611 -9.21 -23.96 1.33
C ALA A 611 -10.65 -24.33 1.77
N TRP A 612 -10.81 -25.29 2.69
CA TRP A 612 -12.11 -25.86 3.09
C TRP A 612 -12.31 -25.95 4.61
N HIS A 613 -11.24 -25.97 5.40
CA HIS A 613 -11.31 -26.16 6.84
C HIS A 613 -10.16 -25.48 7.59
N SER A 614 -10.41 -25.06 8.83
CA SER A 614 -9.38 -24.62 9.77
C SER A 614 -9.49 -25.36 11.10
N VAL A 615 -8.34 -25.79 11.61
CA VAL A 615 -8.20 -26.55 12.86
C VAL A 615 -7.25 -25.84 13.81
N VAL A 616 -7.48 -25.97 15.12
CA VAL A 616 -6.46 -25.60 16.12
C VAL A 616 -5.39 -26.70 16.17
N VAL A 617 -4.14 -26.31 16.43
CA VAL A 617 -3.06 -27.22 16.83
C VAL A 617 -2.61 -26.89 18.25
N VAL A 618 -2.49 -27.91 19.09
CA VAL A 618 -2.08 -27.83 20.50
C VAL A 618 -1.23 -29.07 20.82
N GLU A 619 -0.02 -28.91 21.35
CA GLU A 619 0.88 -30.02 21.69
C GLU A 619 1.20 -30.97 20.50
N GLY A 620 1.18 -30.45 19.26
CA GLY A 620 1.35 -31.26 18.05
C GLY A 620 0.15 -32.17 17.71
N ALA A 621 -0.99 -31.99 18.38
CA ALA A 621 -2.26 -32.59 18.03
C ALA A 621 -3.22 -31.56 17.43
N LEU A 622 -4.15 -31.98 16.56
CA LEU A 622 -5.16 -31.12 15.93
C LEU A 622 -6.59 -31.51 16.32
N ASP A 623 -7.52 -30.58 16.16
CA ASP A 623 -8.95 -30.77 16.45
C ASP A 623 -9.75 -31.04 15.17
N GLU A 624 -10.26 -32.27 15.01
CA GLU A 624 -11.25 -32.60 13.98
C GLU A 624 -12.64 -32.68 14.64
N TYR A 625 -13.40 -31.58 14.62
CA TYR A 625 -14.76 -31.50 15.19
C TYR A 625 -14.84 -32.04 16.63
N GLY A 626 -13.87 -31.69 17.47
CA GLY A 626 -13.77 -32.14 18.87
C GLY A 626 -13.01 -33.46 19.09
N ALA A 627 -12.56 -34.14 18.03
CA ALA A 627 -11.67 -35.30 18.13
C ALA A 627 -10.20 -34.88 18.07
N ARG A 628 -9.41 -35.24 19.09
CA ARG A 628 -7.95 -35.08 19.09
C ARG A 628 -7.33 -36.05 18.06
N ARG A 629 -6.58 -35.53 17.10
CA ARG A 629 -5.74 -36.29 16.16
C ARG A 629 -4.27 -35.93 16.34
N ASP A 630 -3.35 -36.85 16.07
CA ASP A 630 -1.94 -36.49 15.90
C ASP A 630 -1.73 -35.74 14.57
N LEU A 631 -0.97 -34.65 14.59
CA LEU A 631 -0.69 -33.87 13.38
C LEU A 631 0.29 -34.60 12.45
N LYS A 632 1.30 -35.29 13.00
CA LYS A 632 2.40 -35.91 12.24
C LYS A 632 1.93 -37.06 11.35
N SER A 633 0.91 -37.81 11.77
CA SER A 633 0.26 -38.86 10.98
C SER A 633 -0.88 -38.38 10.07
N SER A 634 -1.12 -37.06 9.96
CA SER A 634 -2.29 -36.50 9.28
C SER A 634 -1.98 -35.92 7.89
N ARG A 635 -3.03 -35.75 7.06
CA ARG A 635 -2.92 -35.12 5.72
C ARG A 635 -2.30 -33.72 5.73
N TRP A 636 -2.44 -33.00 6.84
CA TRP A 636 -2.00 -31.62 7.01
C TRP A 636 -0.47 -31.45 6.91
N MET A 637 0.31 -32.52 7.13
CA MET A 637 1.77 -32.52 6.94
C MET A 637 2.24 -32.45 5.48
N GLN A 638 1.35 -32.64 4.50
CA GLN A 638 1.69 -32.81 3.08
C GLN A 638 1.07 -31.75 2.16
N GLN A 639 0.39 -30.75 2.71
CA GLN A 639 -0.46 -29.83 1.94
C GLN A 639 0.02 -28.38 2.06
N GLY A 640 -0.29 -27.57 1.04
CA GLY A 640 -0.05 -26.11 1.06
C GLY A 640 -1.07 -25.43 1.97
N VAL A 641 -0.79 -25.44 3.28
CA VAL A 641 -1.70 -24.96 4.34
C VAL A 641 -1.18 -23.68 4.99
N ASP A 642 -2.10 -22.78 5.32
CA ASP A 642 -1.79 -21.58 6.07
C ASP A 642 -1.60 -21.94 7.55
N ALA A 643 -0.37 -21.78 8.04
CA ALA A 643 0.02 -22.05 9.41
C ALA A 643 0.24 -20.74 10.19
N LEU A 644 -0.48 -20.56 11.29
CA LEU A 644 -0.39 -19.41 12.19
C LEU A 644 -0.12 -19.86 13.62
N LYS A 645 0.64 -19.09 14.39
CA LYS A 645 0.95 -19.32 15.81
C LYS A 645 0.64 -18.08 16.66
N LEU A 646 0.31 -18.30 17.93
CA LEU A 646 0.12 -17.23 18.91
C LEU A 646 1.40 -16.99 19.71
N VAL A 647 1.98 -15.80 19.60
CA VAL A 647 3.19 -15.35 20.34
C VAL A 647 2.88 -14.81 21.73
#